data_AF-A0A086J3A5-F1
#
_entry.id   AF-A0A086J3A5-F1
#
_cell.length_a   1.000
_cell.length_b   1.000
_cell.length_c   1.000
_cell.angle_alpha   90.00
_cell.angle_beta   90.00
_cell.angle_gamma   90.00
#
_symmetry.space_group_name_H-M   'P 1'
#
loop_
_entity.id
_entity.type
_entity.pdbx_description
1 polymer ?
#
loop_
_entity_poly.entity_id
_entity_poly.type
_entity_poly.pdbx_seq_one_letter_code
_entity_poly.pdbx_strand_id
1 'polypeptide(L)'
;MTAPDKKKKTITLEYAVFFKKHDIQRKKPMVYLMLWILAFHKVFTQFEIEEITRMHKIRFINGESSDIINPAGPLNLMRGYIYNRNGYMYSKRLFSPEIDIDYKLYSYIPTCVEEIKHKFDRSVHMDAAYSHAPTYMHLLFPEDYIDPVDVESTYMKDYHNIFIKLFYQYDVHVIAKTLKGDSFYRFLNCSEVKPHASYILAAMVLLSEGFDVPLELHRNEQTSEVDLILWYADGKNLCFSISITNYIRKVEKETNDNILVCVPEEVISFFIKYKNFYSEKNPSYYREPKTLYEFECGHFMSSKQFMIQMYLFEIMNSIKEAAEFITAVHSILRDHANLYMHKRIHKEAMESTIKMYCRCFLPDNKYNLSKVYDYARILCDVRRIKELHNRTPFHVLDNSTFIYNKNIIKREDYSKKKGKNIPLALKTEYLLLSMFKCMMYSISQKSYDTSHIPNAPSALLDFFTKYRSVREFTSEAMMDDWGKVILKTKNPCVKYTKNEKDISGGIINLLYAISALGGRLEEDVYRIMAVEIALYKKEVPIDHILAELAILMKKIISSLSSNDYVDVLFCSVTKGIRENSKEEIDLFGNISISYSNTKLIYSTMFLGVGPAHTSFRIEKSYSIKAQDDIAQVFQDSKKFLKEHNNFIDHLVGHYIRTTLDNFVVDRSEKTKSLIMRAVKRADKEEFNNINALLLVLTPNLLRENLSRLMACIVSYTYRCEMTSDHPVIRFISNIIGYMYFEPAIVHRRIFPSISYAGQSSLYNKISLPSIFWVQIRQSALLLESRAEVILLSETPEEIVQGINSYIEERKGSVISGASLLLHSKYCKRFIQAIFKDNNTVHAQSIIQTLHKYDDLHGHMLGNILYSVWAHYIKQDKKYSDALKNEIKSQMVDYIPCDILKHLSIFDTISSTPDKVSDMQILVNQSNLQ
;
A
#
# COMPACT_ATOMS: atom_id res chain seq x y z
N MET A 1 -47.63 -18.22 80.67
CA MET A 1 -47.19 -16.85 80.34
C MET A 1 -46.51 -16.93 78.98
N THR A 2 -46.92 -16.25 77.91
CA THR A 2 -48.00 -15.32 77.62
C THR A 2 -48.05 -15.23 76.08
N ALA A 3 -49.25 -15.21 75.54
CA ALA A 3 -49.59 -15.04 74.12
C ALA A 3 -49.36 -13.56 73.67
N PRO A 4 -49.85 -13.08 72.50
CA PRO A 4 -49.78 -13.57 71.11
C PRO A 4 -49.49 -12.43 70.07
N ASP A 5 -49.57 -12.79 68.78
CA ASP A 5 -50.42 -12.15 67.75
C ASP A 5 -49.79 -11.43 66.52
N LYS A 6 -50.22 -11.95 65.36
CA LYS A 6 -50.59 -11.27 64.09
C LYS A 6 -49.74 -10.10 63.57
N LYS A 7 -48.99 -10.36 62.49
CA LYS A 7 -48.94 -9.51 61.27
C LYS A 7 -48.27 -10.24 60.09
N LYS A 8 -49.01 -11.20 59.49
CA LYS A 8 -48.76 -11.78 58.16
C LYS A 8 -50.12 -11.83 57.45
N LYS A 9 -50.50 -10.81 56.67
CA LYS A 9 -51.50 -10.90 55.56
C LYS A 9 -51.89 -9.62 54.79
N THR A 10 -51.10 -8.54 54.76
CA THR A 10 -51.51 -7.32 53.99
C THR A 10 -50.49 -6.77 52.98
N ILE A 11 -49.36 -7.43 52.71
CA ILE A 11 -48.36 -6.90 51.75
C ILE A 11 -48.27 -7.72 50.45
N THR A 12 -48.91 -8.90 50.40
CA THR A 12 -48.75 -9.83 49.28
C THR A 12 -49.62 -9.53 48.05
N LEU A 13 -50.51 -8.51 48.10
CA LEU A 13 -51.40 -8.18 46.97
C LEU A 13 -50.99 -6.94 46.15
N GLU A 14 -50.07 -6.10 46.64
CA GLU A 14 -49.57 -4.94 45.85
C GLU A 14 -48.34 -5.28 44.98
N TYR A 15 -47.61 -6.34 45.29
CA TYR A 15 -46.42 -6.75 44.51
C TYR A 15 -46.76 -7.45 43.18
N ALA A 16 -47.95 -8.03 43.04
CA ALA A 16 -48.34 -8.76 41.82
C ALA A 16 -48.81 -7.84 40.67
N VAL A 17 -49.26 -6.62 40.97
CA VAL A 17 -49.71 -5.65 39.95
C VAL A 17 -48.54 -4.82 39.42
N PHE A 18 -47.47 -4.63 40.20
CA PHE A 18 -46.28 -3.89 39.77
C PHE A 18 -45.46 -4.65 38.70
N PHE A 19 -45.41 -5.98 38.76
CA PHE A 19 -44.61 -6.78 37.82
C PHE A 19 -45.27 -7.00 36.46
N LYS A 20 -46.61 -6.93 36.34
CA LYS A 20 -47.29 -7.11 35.04
C LYS A 20 -47.25 -5.88 34.14
N LYS A 21 -47.04 -4.67 34.70
CA LYS A 21 -46.90 -3.42 33.92
C LYS A 21 -45.45 -3.15 33.45
N HIS A 22 -44.45 -3.72 34.12
CA HIS A 22 -43.04 -3.50 33.79
C HIS A 22 -42.50 -4.37 32.65
N ASP A 23 -43.17 -5.47 32.28
CA ASP A 23 -42.68 -6.36 31.23
C ASP A 23 -42.99 -5.83 29.80
N ILE A 24 -44.02 -4.99 29.67
CA ILE A 24 -44.38 -4.31 28.41
C ILE A 24 -43.47 -3.09 28.16
N GLN A 25 -42.85 -2.53 29.20
CA GLN A 25 -41.88 -1.43 29.08
C GLN A 25 -40.42 -1.89 28.92
N ARG A 26 -40.07 -3.17 29.12
CA ARG A 26 -38.69 -3.67 28.86
C ARG A 26 -38.44 -4.09 27.42
N LYS A 27 -39.48 -4.43 26.66
CA LYS A 27 -39.34 -4.76 25.23
C LYS A 27 -39.09 -3.53 24.35
N LYS A 28 -39.64 -2.36 24.70
CA LYS A 28 -39.37 -1.11 23.97
C LYS A 28 -37.89 -0.68 24.01
N PRO A 29 -37.21 -0.54 25.16
CA PRO A 29 -35.81 -0.17 25.21
C PRO A 29 -34.89 -1.25 24.65
N MET A 30 -35.26 -2.53 24.68
CA MET A 30 -34.48 -3.59 24.03
C MET A 30 -34.64 -3.57 22.50
N VAL A 31 -35.85 -3.27 21.99
CA VAL A 31 -36.08 -3.02 20.56
C VAL A 31 -35.44 -1.71 20.12
N TYR A 32 -35.48 -0.65 20.94
CA TYR A 32 -34.73 0.58 20.68
C TYR A 32 -33.23 0.32 20.75
N LEU A 33 -32.72 -0.46 21.70
CA LEU A 33 -31.31 -0.85 21.79
C LEU A 33 -30.91 -1.71 20.59
N MET A 34 -31.75 -2.65 20.13
CA MET A 34 -31.52 -3.42 18.91
C MET A 34 -31.61 -2.54 17.66
N LEU A 35 -32.54 -1.59 17.58
CA LEU A 35 -32.64 -0.60 16.51
C LEU A 35 -31.49 0.39 16.54
N TRP A 36 -30.97 0.73 17.72
CA TRP A 36 -29.78 1.55 17.94
C TRP A 36 -28.52 0.73 17.59
N ILE A 37 -28.45 -0.56 17.91
CA ILE A 37 -27.37 -1.47 17.50
C ILE A 37 -27.42 -1.68 15.98
N LEU A 38 -28.60 -1.81 15.38
CA LEU A 38 -28.81 -1.91 13.92
C LEU A 38 -28.58 -0.56 13.21
N ALA A 39 -28.83 0.57 13.87
CA ALA A 39 -28.49 1.91 13.38
C ALA A 39 -26.99 2.22 13.56
N PHE A 40 -26.34 1.69 14.60
CA PHE A 40 -24.89 1.70 14.77
C PHE A 40 -24.19 0.76 13.77
N HIS A 41 -24.87 -0.30 13.30
CA HIS A 41 -24.48 -1.07 12.12
C HIS A 41 -24.59 -0.27 10.79
N LYS A 42 -24.92 1.03 10.82
CA LYS A 42 -24.84 1.90 9.63
C LYS A 42 -23.75 2.97 9.71
N VAL A 43 -22.93 2.99 10.77
CA VAL A 43 -21.84 3.96 10.93
C VAL A 43 -20.53 3.40 10.37
N PHE A 44 -20.59 2.84 9.16
CA PHE A 44 -19.44 2.20 8.52
C PHE A 44 -18.73 3.13 7.55
N THR A 45 -17.54 3.54 7.98
CA THR A 45 -16.52 4.14 7.13
C THR A 45 -16.07 3.12 6.08
N GLN A 46 -16.44 3.38 4.82
CA GLN A 46 -16.17 2.66 3.56
C GLN A 46 -17.22 1.61 3.13
N PHE A 47 -17.77 1.83 1.92
CA PHE A 47 -18.79 0.98 1.30
C PHE A 47 -18.26 -0.40 0.92
N GLU A 48 -18.97 -1.46 1.31
CA GLU A 48 -18.77 -2.80 0.74
C GLU A 48 -19.35 -2.91 -0.69
N ILE A 49 -18.87 -3.89 -1.47
CA ILE A 49 -19.35 -4.13 -2.86
C ILE A 49 -20.88 -4.23 -2.91
N GLU A 50 -21.50 -4.89 -1.94
CA GLU A 50 -22.94 -5.08 -1.85
C GLU A 50 -23.66 -3.77 -1.52
N GLU A 51 -23.06 -2.91 -0.71
CA GLU A 51 -23.61 -1.58 -0.40
C GLU A 51 -23.57 -0.67 -1.63
N ILE A 52 -22.46 -0.65 -2.36
CA ILE A 52 -22.34 0.07 -3.63
C ILE A 52 -23.35 -0.47 -4.65
N THR A 53 -23.49 -1.79 -4.72
CA THR A 53 -24.47 -2.45 -5.61
C THR A 53 -25.91 -2.10 -5.23
N ARG A 54 -26.22 -1.96 -3.94
CA ARG A 54 -27.54 -1.47 -3.49
C ARG A 54 -27.74 -0.01 -3.86
N MET A 55 -26.71 0.84 -3.76
CA MET A 55 -26.80 2.25 -4.14
C MET A 55 -27.14 2.45 -5.61
N HIS A 56 -26.58 1.62 -6.50
CA HIS A 56 -26.91 1.68 -7.92
C HIS A 56 -28.39 1.39 -8.23
N LYS A 57 -29.09 0.69 -7.32
CA LYS A 57 -30.52 0.37 -7.46
C LYS A 57 -31.44 1.44 -6.85
N ILE A 58 -30.88 2.52 -6.28
CA ILE A 58 -31.68 3.65 -5.78
C ILE A 58 -32.38 4.29 -6.97
N ARG A 59 -33.68 4.52 -6.81
CA ARG A 59 -34.55 5.14 -7.81
C ARG A 59 -34.81 6.59 -7.43
N PHE A 60 -34.62 7.49 -8.39
CA PHE A 60 -34.89 8.91 -8.25
C PHE A 60 -36.17 9.23 -9.02
N ILE A 61 -37.22 9.64 -8.31
CA ILE A 61 -38.53 9.88 -8.92
C ILE A 61 -38.49 11.20 -9.71
N ASN A 62 -38.85 11.12 -10.99
CA ASN A 62 -38.96 12.24 -11.91
C ASN A 62 -40.37 12.27 -12.54
N GLY A 63 -41.31 12.90 -11.84
CA GLY A 63 -42.72 12.90 -12.22
C GLY A 63 -43.31 11.48 -12.16
N GLU A 64 -43.84 11.00 -13.29
CA GLU A 64 -44.36 9.63 -13.45
C GLU A 64 -43.29 8.57 -13.74
N SER A 65 -42.03 8.98 -13.93
CA SER A 65 -40.90 8.10 -14.25
C SER A 65 -39.89 8.02 -13.10
N SER A 66 -39.01 7.02 -13.12
CA SER A 66 -37.89 6.96 -12.19
C SER A 66 -36.57 6.81 -12.95
N ASP A 67 -35.54 7.47 -12.45
CA ASP A 67 -34.17 7.39 -12.96
C ASP A 67 -33.30 6.54 -12.03
N ILE A 68 -32.31 5.88 -12.63
CA ILE A 68 -31.27 5.11 -11.95
C ILE A 68 -29.90 5.71 -12.26
N ILE A 69 -28.90 5.36 -11.47
CA ILE A 69 -27.51 5.78 -11.72
C ILE A 69 -26.97 5.09 -12.97
N ASN A 70 -26.31 5.84 -13.86
CA ASN A 70 -25.60 5.29 -14.99
C ASN A 70 -24.36 4.51 -14.50
N PRO A 71 -24.26 3.18 -14.69
CA PRO A 71 -23.11 2.39 -14.21
C PRO A 71 -21.80 2.76 -14.90
N ALA A 72 -21.83 3.31 -16.11
CA ALA A 72 -20.63 3.76 -16.81
C ALA A 72 -20.30 5.22 -16.49
N GLY A 73 -21.17 5.91 -15.75
CA GLY A 73 -21.07 7.32 -15.41
C GLY A 73 -20.19 7.65 -14.20
N PRO A 74 -20.03 8.94 -13.89
CA PRO A 74 -19.21 9.42 -12.78
C PRO A 74 -19.85 9.21 -11.41
N LEU A 75 -21.13 8.83 -11.32
CA LEU A 75 -21.79 8.55 -10.03
C LEU A 75 -21.61 7.10 -9.57
N ASN A 76 -20.91 6.27 -10.36
CA ASN A 76 -20.57 4.91 -9.97
C ASN A 76 -19.40 4.88 -8.96
N LEU A 77 -19.74 4.73 -7.68
CA LEU A 77 -18.78 4.68 -6.58
C LEU A 77 -17.86 3.44 -6.61
N MET A 78 -18.11 2.44 -7.47
CA MET A 78 -17.17 1.33 -7.68
C MET A 78 -15.83 1.80 -8.23
N ARG A 79 -15.80 2.93 -8.95
CA ARG A 79 -14.56 3.53 -9.45
C ARG A 79 -13.61 3.82 -8.30
N GLY A 80 -14.08 4.59 -7.32
CA GLY A 80 -13.32 4.92 -6.11
C GLY A 80 -12.96 3.68 -5.28
N TYR A 81 -13.87 2.70 -5.17
CA TYR A 81 -13.59 1.42 -4.52
C TYR A 81 -12.40 0.70 -5.16
N ILE A 82 -12.41 0.54 -6.49
CA ILE A 82 -11.33 -0.17 -7.20
C ILE A 82 -10.03 0.61 -7.10
N TYR A 83 -10.06 1.93 -7.28
CA TYR A 83 -8.85 2.74 -7.17
C TYR A 83 -8.21 2.66 -5.77
N ASN A 84 -9.02 2.69 -4.71
CA ASN A 84 -8.55 2.49 -3.34
C ASN A 84 -7.93 1.10 -3.18
N ARG A 85 -8.64 0.04 -3.62
CA ARG A 85 -8.18 -1.34 -3.48
C ARG A 85 -6.91 -1.64 -4.29
N ASN A 86 -6.75 -1.05 -5.47
CA ASN A 86 -5.52 -1.16 -6.25
C ASN A 86 -4.42 -0.18 -5.79
N GLY A 87 -4.67 0.65 -4.77
CA GLY A 87 -3.65 1.54 -4.19
C GLY A 87 -3.27 2.73 -5.07
N TYR A 88 -4.07 3.09 -6.08
CA TYR A 88 -3.72 4.11 -7.07
C TYR A 88 -3.46 5.49 -6.45
N MET A 89 -4.25 5.89 -5.45
CA MET A 89 -4.02 7.13 -4.71
C MET A 89 -2.67 7.11 -3.97
N TYR A 90 -2.32 5.99 -3.34
CA TYR A 90 -1.05 5.86 -2.63
C TYR A 90 0.12 5.98 -3.60
N SER A 91 0.09 5.21 -4.69
CA SER A 91 1.15 5.23 -5.71
C SER A 91 1.28 6.61 -6.36
N LYS A 92 0.17 7.27 -6.66
CA LYS A 92 0.17 8.64 -7.20
C LYS A 92 0.69 9.66 -6.18
N ARG A 93 0.33 9.58 -4.90
CA ARG A 93 0.81 10.55 -3.91
C ARG A 93 2.30 10.37 -3.55
N LEU A 94 2.77 9.12 -3.52
CA LEU A 94 4.05 8.76 -2.94
C LEU A 94 5.16 8.54 -3.98
N PHE A 95 4.84 8.24 -5.23
CA PHE A 95 5.85 7.88 -6.23
C PHE A 95 5.86 8.78 -7.47
N SER A 96 4.80 9.55 -7.76
CA SER A 96 4.75 10.37 -8.98
C SER A 96 5.93 11.34 -9.07
N PRO A 97 6.65 11.41 -10.21
CA PRO A 97 7.78 12.34 -10.37
C PRO A 97 7.37 13.81 -10.37
N GLU A 98 6.09 14.11 -10.64
CA GLU A 98 5.54 15.46 -10.61
C GLU A 98 5.39 16.03 -9.19
N ILE A 99 5.58 15.20 -8.16
CA ILE A 99 5.62 15.61 -6.75
C ILE A 99 7.07 15.59 -6.29
N ASP A 100 7.53 16.68 -5.70
CA ASP A 100 8.84 16.74 -5.05
C ASP A 100 8.69 16.37 -3.57
N ILE A 101 9.11 15.16 -3.20
CA ILE A 101 9.05 14.69 -1.81
C ILE A 101 10.20 15.27 -1.01
N ASP A 102 9.93 16.04 0.04
CA ASP A 102 10.98 16.67 0.84
C ASP A 102 11.66 15.68 1.80
N TYR A 103 12.89 15.30 1.50
CA TYR A 103 13.70 14.47 2.38
C TYR A 103 15.19 14.76 2.23
N LYS A 104 15.97 14.34 3.23
CA LYS A 104 17.43 14.37 3.21
C LYS A 104 17.99 13.12 3.88
N LEU A 105 18.91 12.44 3.18
CA LEU A 105 19.69 11.34 3.74
C LEU A 105 21.15 11.75 3.82
N TYR A 106 21.75 11.73 5.01
CA TYR A 106 23.13 12.16 5.20
C TYR A 106 23.84 11.36 6.29
N SER A 107 25.17 11.48 6.32
CA SER A 107 26.02 10.86 7.34
C SER A 107 26.35 11.84 8.46
N TYR A 108 26.48 11.35 9.68
CA TYR A 108 26.92 12.11 10.86
C TYR A 108 27.75 11.21 11.78
N ILE A 109 28.65 11.82 12.56
CA ILE A 109 29.42 11.12 13.59
C ILE A 109 28.78 11.48 14.93
N PRO A 110 28.16 10.53 15.66
CA PRO A 110 27.61 10.79 16.98
C PRO A 110 28.73 11.20 17.95
N THR A 111 28.47 12.13 18.86
CA THR A 111 29.44 12.56 19.88
C THR A 111 29.89 11.45 20.84
N CYS A 112 29.20 10.31 20.86
CA CYS A 112 29.44 9.19 21.76
C CYS A 112 29.96 7.90 21.07
N VAL A 113 30.15 7.90 19.74
CA VAL A 113 30.63 6.74 18.99
C VAL A 113 31.52 7.22 17.85
N GLU A 114 32.73 6.66 17.70
CA GLU A 114 33.65 6.92 16.58
C GLU A 114 33.22 6.25 15.26
N GLU A 115 31.93 5.97 15.09
CA GLU A 115 31.37 5.31 13.91
C GLU A 115 30.44 6.25 13.14
N ILE A 116 30.60 6.30 11.81
CA ILE A 116 29.70 7.04 10.93
C ILE A 116 28.31 6.41 10.99
N LYS A 117 27.30 7.20 11.36
CA LYS A 117 25.89 6.82 11.28
C LYS A 117 25.19 7.58 10.16
N HIS A 118 24.14 6.98 9.62
CA HIS A 118 23.30 7.64 8.61
C HIS A 118 21.99 8.11 9.25
N LYS A 119 21.55 9.31 8.88
CA LYS A 119 20.28 9.91 9.33
C LYS A 119 19.40 10.21 8.13
N PHE A 120 18.13 9.82 8.26
CA PHE A 120 17.09 10.07 7.28
C PHE A 120 16.11 11.08 7.87
N ASP A 121 16.06 12.28 7.30
CA ASP A 121 15.11 13.33 7.65
C ASP A 121 14.05 13.46 6.55
N ARG A 122 12.77 13.55 6.94
CA ARG A 122 11.61 13.63 6.04
C ARG A 122 10.64 14.70 6.55
N SER A 123 10.30 15.69 5.71
CA SER A 123 9.36 16.76 6.08
C SER A 123 8.12 16.74 5.20
N VAL A 124 7.13 15.93 5.58
CA VAL A 124 5.95 15.66 4.75
C VAL A 124 5.15 16.92 4.36
N HIS A 125 5.14 17.93 5.23
CA HIS A 125 4.43 19.20 5.00
C HIS A 125 5.14 20.13 4.01
N MET A 126 6.39 19.82 3.63
CA MET A 126 7.18 20.57 2.65
C MET A 126 7.09 19.96 1.24
N ASP A 127 6.34 18.86 1.06
CA ASP A 127 6.09 18.32 -0.27
C ASP A 127 5.37 19.34 -1.14
N ALA A 128 5.81 19.47 -2.39
CA ALA A 128 5.23 20.39 -3.35
C ALA A 128 5.14 19.75 -4.74
N ALA A 129 4.32 20.32 -5.62
CA ALA A 129 4.44 20.01 -7.04
C ALA A 129 5.80 20.48 -7.54
N TYR A 130 6.45 19.64 -8.34
CA TYR A 130 7.73 19.97 -8.94
C TYR A 130 7.60 21.16 -9.90
N SER A 131 8.56 22.08 -9.85
CA SER A 131 8.50 23.38 -10.55
C SER A 131 8.47 23.26 -12.08
N HIS A 132 9.03 22.18 -12.63
CA HIS A 132 9.04 21.85 -14.07
C HIS A 132 8.40 20.47 -14.29
N ALA A 133 7.09 20.35 -14.00
CA ALA A 133 6.37 19.11 -14.28
C ALA A 133 6.55 18.77 -15.77
N PRO A 134 6.98 17.53 -16.13
CA PRO A 134 7.19 17.17 -17.53
C PRO A 134 5.88 17.32 -18.30
N THR A 135 5.90 18.08 -19.39
CA THR A 135 4.78 18.17 -20.31
C THR A 135 4.86 17.00 -21.28
N TYR A 136 3.76 16.28 -21.49
CA TYR A 136 3.73 15.00 -22.21
C TYR A 136 3.78 15.18 -23.75
N MET A 137 4.10 16.38 -24.23
CA MET A 137 3.74 16.84 -25.58
C MET A 137 4.91 17.37 -26.42
N HIS A 138 6.14 17.37 -25.89
CA HIS A 138 7.32 17.93 -26.58
C HIS A 138 7.75 17.19 -27.87
N LEU A 139 7.09 16.09 -28.24
CA LEU A 139 7.47 15.25 -29.38
C LEU A 139 6.47 15.25 -30.56
N LEU A 140 5.39 16.04 -30.54
CA LEU A 140 4.29 15.88 -31.52
C LEU A 140 3.81 17.13 -32.27
N PHE A 141 4.36 18.33 -32.02
CA PHE A 141 3.87 19.55 -32.70
C PHE A 141 5.02 20.47 -33.16
N PRO A 142 4.96 21.03 -34.39
CA PRO A 142 5.89 22.05 -34.88
C PRO A 142 5.75 23.38 -34.13
N GLU A 143 6.86 24.14 -34.08
CA GLU A 143 7.14 25.32 -33.24
C GLU A 143 6.24 26.56 -33.43
N ASP A 144 5.26 26.54 -34.33
CA ASP A 144 4.55 27.76 -34.77
C ASP A 144 3.12 27.94 -34.20
N TYR A 145 2.75 27.23 -33.13
CA TYR A 145 1.44 27.38 -32.47
C TYR A 145 1.63 27.93 -31.05
N ILE A 146 0.88 28.98 -30.69
CA ILE A 146 0.82 29.62 -29.36
C ILE A 146 1.03 28.58 -28.25
N ASP A 147 2.12 28.70 -27.50
CA ASP A 147 2.78 27.61 -26.77
C ASP A 147 1.83 26.78 -25.87
N PRO A 148 1.29 25.63 -26.34
CA PRO A 148 0.39 24.77 -25.57
C PRO A 148 1.10 24.13 -24.37
N VAL A 149 2.44 24.18 -24.35
CA VAL A 149 3.31 23.59 -23.32
C VAL A 149 3.14 24.31 -21.97
N ASP A 150 2.89 25.62 -21.96
CA ASP A 150 2.75 26.42 -20.73
C ASP A 150 1.41 26.19 -20.01
N VAL A 151 0.32 25.95 -20.75
CA VAL A 151 -1.00 25.72 -20.15
C VAL A 151 -1.08 24.33 -19.52
N GLU A 152 -0.52 23.31 -20.18
CA GLU A 152 -0.47 21.95 -19.67
C GLU A 152 0.51 21.80 -18.50
N SER A 153 1.69 22.42 -18.56
CA SER A 153 2.64 22.42 -17.44
C SER A 153 2.04 23.12 -16.21
N THR A 154 1.34 24.24 -16.40
CA THR A 154 0.61 24.94 -15.34
C THR A 154 -0.51 24.06 -14.76
N TYR A 155 -1.30 23.39 -15.59
CA TYR A 155 -2.32 22.45 -15.11
C TYR A 155 -1.70 21.32 -14.30
N MET A 156 -0.62 20.70 -14.77
CA MET A 156 -0.01 19.56 -14.07
C MET A 156 0.58 19.99 -12.72
N LYS A 157 1.18 21.19 -12.64
CA LYS A 157 1.64 21.76 -11.38
C LYS A 157 0.47 22.02 -10.42
N ASP A 158 -0.59 22.69 -10.90
CA ASP A 158 -1.77 22.98 -10.10
C ASP A 158 -2.46 21.68 -9.64
N TYR A 159 -2.60 20.69 -10.53
CA TYR A 159 -3.17 19.38 -10.24
C TYR A 159 -2.43 18.69 -9.11
N HIS A 160 -1.09 18.57 -9.19
CA HIS A 160 -0.32 17.88 -8.15
C HIS A 160 -0.29 18.66 -6.84
N ASN A 161 -0.32 20.00 -6.86
CA ASN A 161 -0.48 20.81 -5.66
C ASN A 161 -1.82 20.54 -4.96
N ILE A 162 -2.92 20.53 -5.71
CA ILE A 162 -4.24 20.17 -5.16
C ILE A 162 -4.27 18.71 -4.71
N PHE A 163 -3.63 17.80 -5.44
CA PHE A 163 -3.53 16.39 -5.07
C PHE A 163 -2.82 16.20 -3.72
N ILE A 164 -1.71 16.90 -3.47
CA ILE A 164 -0.98 16.89 -2.18
C ILE A 164 -1.88 17.40 -1.04
N LYS A 165 -2.64 18.46 -1.29
CA LYS A 165 -3.55 19.09 -0.31
C LYS A 165 -4.75 18.21 0.04
N LEU A 166 -5.33 17.53 -0.95
CA LEU A 166 -6.46 16.60 -0.77
C LEU A 166 -6.04 15.26 -0.17
N PHE A 167 -4.84 14.77 -0.50
CA PHE A 167 -4.32 13.48 -0.08
C PHE A 167 -3.04 13.67 0.74
N TYR A 168 -3.22 14.10 1.98
CA TYR A 168 -2.14 14.37 2.91
C TYR A 168 -1.41 13.09 3.29
N GLN A 169 -0.08 13.08 3.20
CA GLN A 169 0.71 11.99 3.76
C GLN A 169 0.87 12.22 5.27
N TYR A 170 0.58 11.20 6.06
CA TYR A 170 0.79 11.18 7.50
C TYR A 170 1.58 9.94 7.89
N ASP A 171 2.82 10.14 8.33
CA ASP A 171 3.80 9.08 8.51
C ASP A 171 3.95 8.24 7.22
N VAL A 172 3.66 6.94 7.25
CA VAL A 172 3.73 6.03 6.11
C VAL A 172 2.43 5.95 5.29
N HIS A 173 1.43 6.75 5.65
CA HIS A 173 0.07 6.69 5.09
C HIS A 173 -0.29 7.89 4.25
N VAL A 174 -1.26 7.71 3.37
CA VAL A 174 -1.94 8.78 2.64
C VAL A 174 -3.40 8.77 3.07
N ILE A 175 -3.91 9.93 3.49
CA ILE A 175 -5.27 10.11 4.00
C ILE A 175 -5.93 11.33 3.36
N ALA A 176 -7.21 11.22 3.02
CA ALA A 176 -8.05 12.37 2.66
C ALA A 176 -8.88 12.87 3.84
N LYS A 177 -9.28 11.93 4.72
CA LYS A 177 -10.14 12.17 5.87
C LYS A 177 -9.30 12.54 7.10
N THR A 178 -9.07 13.83 7.30
CA THR A 178 -8.38 14.34 8.49
C THR A 178 -9.10 15.56 9.06
N LEU A 179 -9.31 15.60 10.38
CA LEU A 179 -9.80 16.79 11.09
C LEU A 179 -8.65 17.69 11.57
N LYS A 180 -7.40 17.28 11.31
CA LYS A 180 -6.20 18.05 11.65
C LYS A 180 -6.00 19.18 10.64
N GLY A 181 -5.56 20.34 11.15
CA GLY A 181 -5.26 21.50 10.31
C GLY A 181 -6.50 22.00 9.59
N ASP A 182 -6.31 22.59 8.44
CA ASP A 182 -7.28 23.25 7.55
C ASP A 182 -7.71 22.37 6.37
N SER A 183 -7.60 21.05 6.48
CA SER A 183 -7.96 20.11 5.41
C SER A 183 -9.33 20.41 4.76
N PHE A 184 -9.46 20.09 3.48
CA PHE A 184 -10.73 20.23 2.78
C PHE A 184 -11.84 19.35 3.41
N TYR A 185 -11.48 18.21 4.00
CA TYR A 185 -12.43 17.39 4.75
C TYR A 185 -12.97 18.10 6.00
N ARG A 186 -12.13 18.83 6.75
CA ARG A 186 -12.57 19.64 7.91
C ARG A 186 -13.49 20.76 7.47
N PHE A 187 -13.19 21.41 6.33
CA PHE A 187 -14.06 22.43 5.74
C PHE A 187 -15.46 21.85 5.46
N LEU A 188 -15.55 20.72 4.76
CA LEU A 188 -16.83 20.08 4.45
C LEU A 188 -17.62 19.59 5.67
N ASN A 189 -16.95 19.40 6.82
CA ASN A 189 -17.58 18.87 8.04
C ASN A 189 -17.76 19.91 9.15
N CYS A 190 -17.42 21.17 8.93
CA CYS A 190 -17.73 22.21 9.90
C CYS A 190 -19.24 22.50 9.89
N SER A 191 -19.77 22.93 11.04
CA SER A 191 -21.20 23.16 11.26
C SER A 191 -21.86 24.05 10.20
N GLU A 192 -21.13 25.05 9.72
CA GLU A 192 -21.57 26.06 8.78
C GLU A 192 -21.64 25.53 7.33
N VAL A 193 -20.75 24.59 6.96
CA VAL A 193 -20.62 24.05 5.60
C VAL A 193 -21.32 22.70 5.46
N LYS A 194 -21.38 21.88 6.52
CA LYS A 194 -21.91 20.51 6.48
C LYS A 194 -23.31 20.40 5.84
N PRO A 195 -24.27 21.33 6.06
CA PRO A 195 -25.58 21.30 5.38
C PRO A 195 -25.49 21.41 3.85
N HIS A 196 -24.42 21.99 3.33
CA HIS A 196 -24.20 22.27 1.91
C HIS A 196 -23.11 21.38 1.27
N ALA A 197 -22.43 20.55 2.06
CA ALA A 197 -21.30 19.74 1.60
C ALA A 197 -21.64 18.86 0.39
N SER A 198 -22.83 18.27 0.35
CA SER A 198 -23.31 17.45 -0.77
C SER A 198 -23.44 18.26 -2.08
N TYR A 199 -23.87 19.51 -2.01
CA TYR A 199 -23.96 20.40 -3.17
C TYR A 199 -22.59 20.88 -3.65
N ILE A 200 -21.66 21.18 -2.73
CA ILE A 200 -20.28 21.53 -3.08
C ILE A 200 -19.62 20.37 -3.84
N LEU A 201 -19.73 19.15 -3.30
CA LEU A 201 -19.19 17.95 -3.93
C LEU A 201 -19.87 17.65 -5.29
N ALA A 202 -21.18 17.84 -5.39
CA ALA A 202 -21.92 17.70 -6.65
C ALA A 202 -21.43 18.68 -7.72
N ALA A 203 -21.25 19.95 -7.36
CA ALA A 203 -20.72 20.96 -8.26
C ALA A 203 -19.30 20.62 -8.73
N MET A 204 -18.42 20.18 -7.83
CA MET A 204 -17.05 19.77 -8.20
C MET A 204 -17.03 18.59 -9.17
N VAL A 205 -17.90 17.58 -8.99
CA VAL A 205 -18.01 16.45 -9.92
C VAL A 205 -18.47 16.90 -11.29
N LEU A 206 -19.51 17.73 -11.36
CA LEU A 206 -20.02 18.25 -12.63
C LEU A 206 -18.96 19.13 -13.35
N LEU A 207 -18.27 20.01 -12.62
CA LEU A 207 -17.14 20.79 -13.15
C LEU A 207 -16.00 19.89 -13.64
N SER A 208 -15.74 18.76 -12.96
CA SER A 208 -14.71 17.80 -13.39
C SER A 208 -15.05 17.13 -14.73
N GLU A 209 -16.35 16.94 -15.02
CA GLU A 209 -16.87 16.44 -16.29
C GLU A 209 -17.01 17.52 -17.38
N GLY A 210 -16.66 18.78 -17.05
CA GLY A 210 -16.76 19.92 -17.95
C GLY A 210 -18.16 20.51 -18.09
N PHE A 211 -19.07 20.19 -17.17
CA PHE A 211 -20.38 20.83 -17.10
C PHE A 211 -20.30 22.15 -16.34
N ASP A 212 -20.87 23.21 -16.92
CA ASP A 212 -20.80 24.55 -16.34
C ASP A 212 -21.85 24.74 -15.23
N VAL A 213 -21.42 24.58 -13.99
CA VAL A 213 -22.22 24.84 -12.79
C VAL A 213 -21.98 26.28 -12.34
N PRO A 214 -23.03 27.04 -11.96
CA PRO A 214 -22.88 28.42 -11.48
C PRO A 214 -22.37 28.48 -10.03
N LEU A 215 -21.16 27.95 -9.83
CA LEU A 215 -20.40 27.98 -8.59
C LEU A 215 -19.30 29.05 -8.72
N GLU A 216 -19.27 30.02 -7.81
CA GLU A 216 -18.31 31.11 -7.83
C GLU A 216 -17.65 31.35 -6.47
N LEU A 217 -16.44 31.91 -6.53
CA LEU A 217 -15.72 32.46 -5.39
C LEU A 217 -15.82 33.98 -5.48
N HIS A 218 -16.71 34.58 -4.70
CA HIS A 218 -16.91 36.01 -4.66
C HIS A 218 -15.92 36.62 -3.68
N ARG A 219 -15.07 37.53 -4.16
CA ARG A 219 -14.14 38.28 -3.31
C ARG A 219 -14.67 39.70 -3.10
N ASN A 220 -14.92 40.05 -1.85
CA ASN A 220 -15.28 41.41 -1.48
C ASN A 220 -14.04 42.32 -1.62
N GLU A 221 -14.09 43.28 -2.54
CA GLU A 221 -12.95 44.17 -2.83
C GLU A 221 -12.52 45.02 -1.64
N GLN A 222 -13.43 45.34 -0.73
CA GLN A 222 -13.17 46.22 0.42
C GLN A 222 -12.57 45.44 1.60
N THR A 223 -13.06 44.23 1.87
CA THR A 223 -12.64 43.42 3.02
C THR A 223 -11.65 42.32 2.67
N SER A 224 -11.44 42.05 1.38
CA SER A 224 -10.72 40.88 0.85
C SER A 224 -11.30 39.54 1.34
N GLU A 225 -12.55 39.54 1.83
CA GLU A 225 -13.24 38.32 2.25
C GLU A 225 -13.71 37.51 1.03
N VAL A 226 -13.62 36.19 1.13
CA VAL A 226 -13.97 35.25 0.07
C VAL A 226 -15.15 34.41 0.52
N ASP A 227 -16.21 34.47 -0.28
CA ASP A 227 -17.44 33.70 -0.11
C ASP A 227 -17.59 32.70 -1.25
N LEU A 228 -17.97 31.47 -0.90
CA LEU A 228 -18.36 30.43 -1.84
C LEU A 228 -19.86 30.51 -2.10
N ILE A 229 -20.24 30.73 -3.35
CA ILE A 229 -21.64 30.92 -3.74
C ILE A 229 -22.01 29.90 -4.80
N LEU A 230 -23.14 29.22 -4.59
CA LEU A 230 -23.80 28.42 -5.61
C LEU A 230 -25.14 29.06 -5.94
N TRP A 231 -25.35 29.37 -7.22
CA TRP A 231 -26.62 29.87 -7.73
C TRP A 231 -27.50 28.74 -8.25
N TYR A 232 -28.81 28.97 -8.31
CA TYR A 232 -29.66 28.19 -9.19
C TYR A 232 -29.34 28.55 -10.66
N ALA A 233 -29.74 27.69 -11.59
CA ALA A 233 -29.51 27.83 -13.02
C ALA A 233 -30.09 29.14 -13.58
N ASP A 234 -31.08 29.75 -12.90
CA ASP A 234 -31.65 31.03 -13.29
C ASP A 234 -30.70 32.23 -13.11
N GLY A 235 -29.58 32.05 -12.39
CA GLY A 235 -28.57 33.07 -12.10
C GLY A 235 -29.06 34.20 -11.20
N LYS A 236 -30.23 34.06 -10.55
CA LYS A 236 -30.86 35.10 -9.73
C LYS A 236 -31.06 34.65 -8.29
N ASN A 237 -31.43 33.38 -8.11
CA ASN A 237 -31.69 32.82 -6.80
C ASN A 237 -30.46 32.09 -6.28
N LEU A 238 -30.17 32.27 -5.00
CA LEU A 238 -29.06 31.62 -4.32
C LEU A 238 -29.47 30.23 -3.83
N CYS A 239 -28.66 29.23 -4.13
CA CYS A 239 -28.76 27.91 -3.49
C CYS A 239 -28.10 27.96 -2.10
N PHE A 240 -26.88 28.49 -2.01
CA PHE A 240 -26.23 28.80 -0.74
C PHE A 240 -25.12 29.86 -0.92
N SER A 241 -24.72 30.48 0.20
CA SER A 241 -23.50 31.31 0.31
C SER A 241 -22.79 30.97 1.62
N ILE A 242 -21.47 30.73 1.56
CA ILE A 242 -20.66 30.35 2.72
C ILE A 242 -19.36 31.15 2.73
N SER A 243 -19.07 31.81 3.86
CA SER A 243 -17.82 32.54 4.02
C SER A 243 -16.62 31.62 4.32
N ILE A 244 -15.71 31.50 3.35
CA ILE A 244 -14.46 30.76 3.50
C ILE A 244 -13.52 31.50 4.46
N THR A 245 -13.45 32.83 4.38
CA THR A 245 -12.59 33.63 5.25
C THR A 245 -12.95 33.47 6.73
N ASN A 246 -14.25 33.44 7.07
CA ASN A 246 -14.67 33.21 8.45
C ASN A 246 -14.31 31.80 8.95
N TYR A 247 -14.40 30.78 8.09
CA TYR A 247 -13.90 29.45 8.41
C TYR A 247 -12.39 29.46 8.69
N ILE A 248 -11.58 30.09 7.83
CA ILE A 248 -10.12 30.17 8.00
C ILE A 248 -9.77 30.85 9.33
N ARG A 249 -10.34 32.03 9.60
CA ARG A 249 -10.12 32.76 10.87
C ARG A 249 -10.49 31.93 12.11
N LYS A 250 -11.55 31.12 12.01
CA LYS A 250 -11.96 30.20 13.09
C LYS A 250 -10.92 29.10 13.29
N VAL A 251 -10.41 28.50 12.22
CA VAL A 251 -9.38 27.47 12.27
C VAL A 251 -8.09 28.01 12.88
N GLU A 252 -7.59 29.16 12.44
CA GLU A 252 -6.36 29.80 12.93
C GLU A 252 -6.43 30.07 14.45
N LYS A 253 -7.57 30.60 14.93
CA LYS A 253 -7.82 30.81 16.36
C LYS A 253 -7.81 29.51 17.17
N GLU A 254 -8.27 28.41 16.58
CA GLU A 254 -8.34 27.11 17.26
C GLU A 254 -7.01 26.36 17.26
N THR A 255 -6.13 26.57 16.27
CA THR A 255 -4.88 25.81 16.11
C THR A 255 -3.65 26.47 16.71
N ASN A 256 -3.64 27.78 16.98
CA ASN A 256 -2.43 28.54 17.38
C ASN A 256 -1.23 28.36 16.41
N ASP A 257 -1.48 27.81 15.22
CA ASP A 257 -0.51 27.57 14.15
C ASP A 257 -0.86 28.48 12.98
N ASN A 258 0.11 29.28 12.52
CA ASN A 258 -0.04 30.20 11.39
C ASN A 258 0.10 29.51 10.01
N ILE A 259 0.23 28.18 9.96
CA ILE A 259 0.50 27.44 8.71
C ILE A 259 -0.72 26.60 8.34
N LEU A 260 -1.48 27.13 7.40
CA LEU A 260 -2.58 26.47 6.68
C LEU A 260 -1.97 25.51 5.64
N VAL A 261 -2.26 24.21 5.76
CA VAL A 261 -1.82 23.09 4.90
C VAL A 261 -2.69 22.95 3.63
N CYS A 262 -3.95 23.38 3.65
CA CYS A 262 -4.93 23.27 2.56
C CYS A 262 -5.96 24.41 2.60
N VAL A 263 -5.92 25.34 1.64
CA VAL A 263 -6.95 26.39 1.56
C VAL A 263 -8.13 25.91 0.71
N PRO A 264 -9.39 25.87 1.23
CA PRO A 264 -10.56 25.44 0.45
C PRO A 264 -10.77 26.23 -0.85
N GLU A 265 -10.43 27.53 -0.85
CA GLU A 265 -10.45 28.41 -2.02
C GLU A 265 -9.61 27.85 -3.16
N GLU A 266 -8.40 27.34 -2.89
CA GLU A 266 -7.50 26.79 -3.92
C GLU A 266 -8.06 25.51 -4.54
N VAL A 267 -8.64 24.63 -3.72
CA VAL A 267 -9.26 23.39 -4.20
C VAL A 267 -10.43 23.70 -5.14
N ILE A 268 -11.32 24.59 -4.71
CA ILE A 268 -12.54 24.92 -5.48
C ILE A 268 -12.17 25.69 -6.75
N SER A 269 -11.28 26.67 -6.64
CA SER A 269 -10.82 27.47 -7.80
C SER A 269 -10.14 26.60 -8.85
N PHE A 270 -9.42 25.54 -8.48
CA PHE A 270 -8.88 24.58 -9.45
C PHE A 270 -9.96 23.94 -10.32
N PHE A 271 -11.06 23.43 -9.74
CA PHE A 271 -12.15 22.82 -10.51
C PHE A 271 -12.89 23.84 -11.37
N ILE A 272 -13.08 25.07 -10.89
CA ILE A 272 -13.69 26.17 -11.66
C ILE A 272 -12.79 26.55 -12.85
N LYS A 273 -11.50 26.85 -12.59
CA LYS A 273 -10.49 27.27 -13.57
C LYS A 273 -10.36 26.27 -14.70
N TYR A 274 -10.28 24.98 -14.36
CA TYR A 274 -10.01 23.92 -15.33
C TYR A 274 -11.25 23.18 -15.81
N LYS A 275 -12.47 23.68 -15.59
CA LYS A 275 -13.72 22.99 -16.02
C LYS A 275 -13.72 22.63 -17.51
N ASN A 276 -13.30 23.55 -18.37
CA ASN A 276 -13.24 23.35 -19.83
C ASN A 276 -11.92 22.70 -20.31
N PHE A 277 -10.97 22.52 -19.40
CA PHE A 277 -9.69 21.89 -19.72
C PHE A 277 -9.95 20.42 -20.06
N TYR A 278 -9.79 20.11 -21.35
CA TYR A 278 -10.04 18.81 -21.99
C TYR A 278 -11.51 18.40 -22.18
N SER A 279 -12.29 19.28 -22.83
CA SER A 279 -13.55 18.87 -23.47
C SER A 279 -13.29 17.91 -24.66
N GLU A 280 -14.33 17.21 -25.14
CA GLU A 280 -14.27 16.28 -26.30
C GLU A 280 -13.60 16.86 -27.57
N LYS A 281 -13.49 18.19 -27.65
CA LYS A 281 -12.91 18.92 -28.78
C LYS A 281 -11.38 19.03 -28.75
N ASN A 282 -10.70 18.63 -27.66
CA ASN A 282 -9.24 18.64 -27.56
C ASN A 282 -8.65 17.21 -27.53
N PRO A 283 -7.49 16.98 -28.18
CA PRO A 283 -6.79 15.70 -28.13
C PRO A 283 -6.13 15.54 -26.75
N SER A 284 -6.88 15.12 -25.73
CA SER A 284 -6.32 15.02 -24.38
C SER A 284 -5.91 13.61 -24.01
N TYR A 285 -4.67 13.50 -23.53
CA TYR A 285 -4.11 12.32 -22.87
C TYR A 285 -4.79 12.04 -21.51
N TYR A 286 -5.42 13.05 -20.88
CA TYR A 286 -5.94 12.97 -19.50
C TYR A 286 -7.46 12.89 -19.40
N ARG A 287 -8.06 12.01 -20.21
CA ARG A 287 -9.50 11.69 -20.18
C ARG A 287 -9.75 10.24 -19.79
N GLU A 288 -11.01 9.85 -19.69
CA GLU A 288 -11.36 8.44 -19.56
C GLU A 288 -10.86 7.62 -20.76
N PRO A 289 -10.12 6.52 -20.52
CA PRO A 289 -9.68 5.60 -21.55
C PRO A 289 -10.82 5.01 -22.36
N LYS A 290 -10.66 4.99 -23.68
CA LYS A 290 -11.56 4.33 -24.64
C LYS A 290 -11.09 2.94 -25.04
N THR A 291 -9.84 2.62 -24.76
CA THR A 291 -9.23 1.32 -25.08
C THR A 291 -8.44 0.77 -23.89
N LEU A 292 -8.20 -0.54 -23.89
CA LEU A 292 -7.35 -1.18 -22.89
C LEU A 292 -5.92 -0.62 -22.92
N TYR A 293 -5.40 -0.27 -24.11
CA TYR A 293 -4.08 0.32 -24.24
C TYR A 293 -3.99 1.68 -23.53
N GLU A 294 -4.95 2.59 -23.80
CA GLU A 294 -5.04 3.89 -23.12
C GLU A 294 -5.18 3.73 -21.60
N PHE A 295 -5.95 2.74 -21.15
CA PHE A 295 -6.09 2.43 -19.72
C PHE A 295 -4.76 2.01 -19.11
N GLU A 296 -4.05 1.08 -19.75
CA GLU A 296 -2.77 0.54 -19.26
C GLU A 296 -1.61 1.56 -19.34
N CYS A 297 -1.76 2.67 -20.09
CA CYS A 297 -0.83 3.81 -20.03
C CYS A 297 -1.07 4.70 -18.79
N GLY A 298 -2.26 4.67 -18.20
CA GLY A 298 -2.54 5.31 -16.90
C GLY A 298 -2.65 6.84 -16.89
N HIS A 299 -2.61 7.53 -18.05
CA HIS A 299 -2.71 9.00 -18.08
C HIS A 299 -3.97 9.56 -17.40
N PHE A 300 -5.07 8.80 -17.37
CA PHE A 300 -6.29 9.20 -16.68
C PHE A 300 -6.08 9.49 -15.18
N MET A 301 -4.99 8.99 -14.57
CA MET A 301 -4.60 9.28 -13.18
C MET A 301 -4.20 10.75 -12.93
N SER A 302 -4.04 11.55 -13.98
CA SER A 302 -3.81 12.99 -13.92
C SER A 302 -5.06 13.81 -14.31
N SER A 303 -6.23 13.16 -14.37
CA SER A 303 -7.52 13.82 -14.66
C SER A 303 -8.23 14.30 -13.39
N LYS A 304 -9.02 15.38 -13.53
CA LYS A 304 -9.88 15.88 -12.45
C LYS A 304 -10.89 14.83 -11.99
N GLN A 305 -11.41 14.03 -12.93
CA GLN A 305 -12.34 12.93 -12.70
C GLN A 305 -11.71 11.89 -11.75
N PHE A 306 -10.47 11.46 -12.02
CA PHE A 306 -9.77 10.52 -11.15
C PHE A 306 -9.63 11.08 -9.72
N MET A 307 -9.18 12.33 -9.59
CA MET A 307 -8.97 12.98 -8.29
C MET A 307 -10.26 13.10 -7.47
N ILE A 308 -11.35 13.60 -8.06
CA ILE A 308 -12.61 13.77 -7.31
C ILE A 308 -13.25 12.43 -6.97
N GLN A 309 -13.21 11.43 -7.86
CA GLN A 309 -13.75 10.09 -7.60
C GLN A 309 -13.02 9.38 -6.46
N MET A 310 -11.68 9.50 -6.43
CA MET A 310 -10.86 9.06 -5.30
C MET A 310 -11.28 9.75 -4.01
N TYR A 311 -11.37 11.09 -4.03
CA TYR A 311 -11.66 11.87 -2.84
C TYR A 311 -13.04 11.54 -2.25
N LEU A 312 -14.08 11.46 -3.08
CA LEU A 312 -15.44 11.10 -2.66
C LEU A 312 -15.48 9.76 -1.93
N PHE A 313 -14.85 8.73 -2.50
CA PHE A 313 -14.79 7.40 -1.88
C PHE A 313 -14.06 7.41 -0.53
N GLU A 314 -13.01 8.22 -0.41
CA GLU A 314 -12.23 8.34 0.83
C GLU A 314 -12.99 9.06 1.95
N ILE A 315 -13.89 10.01 1.62
CA ILE A 315 -14.57 10.86 2.62
C ILE A 315 -16.00 10.41 2.96
N MET A 316 -16.71 9.72 2.06
CA MET A 316 -18.08 9.26 2.29
C MET A 316 -18.12 8.08 3.26
N ASN A 317 -18.97 8.17 4.29
CA ASN A 317 -19.01 7.20 5.39
C ASN A 317 -20.36 6.52 5.56
N SER A 318 -21.32 6.72 4.65
CA SER A 318 -22.60 6.02 4.70
C SER A 318 -23.37 6.08 3.38
N ILE A 319 -24.28 5.11 3.19
CA ILE A 319 -25.26 5.12 2.09
C ILE A 319 -26.10 6.40 2.11
N LYS A 320 -26.35 6.97 3.29
CA LYS A 320 -27.09 8.23 3.44
C LYS A 320 -26.31 9.40 2.83
N GLU A 321 -25.04 9.58 3.20
CA GLU A 321 -24.20 10.66 2.66
C GLU A 321 -24.02 10.54 1.13
N ALA A 322 -23.82 9.32 0.62
CA ALA A 322 -23.77 9.09 -0.82
C ALA A 322 -25.11 9.41 -1.51
N ALA A 323 -26.24 9.00 -0.93
CA ALA A 323 -27.56 9.33 -1.47
C ALA A 323 -27.81 10.85 -1.49
N GLU A 324 -27.47 11.57 -0.42
CA GLU A 324 -27.57 13.04 -0.34
C GLU A 324 -26.72 13.72 -1.42
N PHE A 325 -25.49 13.25 -1.63
CA PHE A 325 -24.63 13.71 -2.72
C PHE A 325 -25.24 13.45 -4.11
N ILE A 326 -25.73 12.24 -4.38
CA ILE A 326 -26.35 11.89 -5.67
C ILE A 326 -27.62 12.71 -5.90
N THR A 327 -28.44 12.93 -4.87
CA THR A 327 -29.61 13.79 -4.92
C THR A 327 -29.24 15.24 -5.21
N ALA A 328 -28.12 15.75 -4.69
CA ALA A 328 -27.64 17.09 -5.01
C ALA A 328 -27.23 17.20 -6.49
N VAL A 329 -26.53 16.21 -7.05
CA VAL A 329 -26.21 16.15 -8.50
C VAL A 329 -27.49 16.15 -9.34
N HIS A 330 -28.46 15.30 -8.99
CA HIS A 330 -29.75 15.23 -9.67
C HIS A 330 -30.50 16.57 -9.62
N SER A 331 -30.49 17.23 -8.46
CA SER A 331 -31.15 18.53 -8.26
C SER A 331 -30.54 19.62 -9.13
N ILE A 332 -29.20 19.73 -9.17
CA ILE A 332 -28.50 20.71 -10.03
C ILE A 332 -28.85 20.48 -11.50
N LEU A 333 -28.72 19.24 -11.99
CA LEU A 333 -28.98 18.94 -13.40
C LEU A 333 -30.46 19.16 -13.79
N ARG A 334 -31.40 18.86 -12.88
CA ARG A 334 -32.82 19.08 -13.10
C ARG A 334 -33.17 20.57 -13.16
N ASP A 335 -32.57 21.37 -12.29
CA ASP A 335 -32.75 22.82 -12.29
C ASP A 335 -32.33 23.44 -13.63
N HIS A 336 -31.16 23.04 -14.14
CA HIS A 336 -30.70 23.40 -15.49
C HIS A 336 -31.68 22.90 -16.58
N ALA A 337 -32.10 21.64 -16.53
CA ALA A 337 -33.02 21.07 -17.52
C ALA A 337 -34.36 21.83 -17.57
N ASN A 338 -34.95 22.15 -16.42
CA ASN A 338 -36.20 22.90 -16.30
C ASN A 338 -36.05 24.32 -16.88
N LEU A 339 -34.96 25.00 -16.57
CA LEU A 339 -34.67 26.34 -17.10
C LEU A 339 -34.69 26.34 -18.63
N TYR A 340 -34.00 25.38 -19.26
CA TYR A 340 -33.89 25.29 -20.72
C TYR A 340 -35.20 24.88 -21.38
N MET A 341 -36.01 24.02 -20.74
CA MET A 341 -37.35 23.67 -21.24
C MET A 341 -38.30 24.88 -21.23
N HIS A 342 -38.27 25.73 -20.20
CA HIS A 342 -39.21 26.84 -20.05
C HIS A 342 -38.80 28.12 -20.79
N LYS A 343 -37.50 28.42 -20.91
CA LYS A 343 -37.03 29.71 -21.46
C LYS A 343 -36.69 29.69 -22.97
N ARG A 344 -36.89 28.57 -23.70
CA ARG A 344 -36.49 28.42 -25.13
C ARG A 344 -35.04 28.91 -25.41
N ILE A 345 -34.12 28.61 -24.49
CA ILE A 345 -32.71 29.05 -24.57
C ILE A 345 -31.91 28.17 -25.55
N HIS A 346 -30.77 28.72 -26.03
CA HIS A 346 -29.74 28.09 -26.88
C HIS A 346 -29.71 26.54 -26.85
N LYS A 347 -29.98 25.95 -28.01
CA LYS A 347 -29.97 24.50 -28.29
C LYS A 347 -28.74 23.78 -27.73
N GLU A 348 -27.55 24.39 -27.82
CA GLU A 348 -26.30 23.80 -27.34
C GLU A 348 -26.25 23.60 -25.81
N ALA A 349 -26.77 24.55 -25.03
CA ALA A 349 -26.81 24.43 -23.57
C ALA A 349 -27.79 23.34 -23.11
N MET A 350 -28.91 23.20 -23.83
CA MET A 350 -29.87 22.12 -23.63
C MET A 350 -29.26 20.76 -23.99
N GLU A 351 -28.56 20.64 -25.12
CA GLU A 351 -27.87 19.42 -25.54
C GLU A 351 -26.78 19.01 -24.54
N SER A 352 -25.96 19.96 -24.08
CA SER A 352 -24.95 19.74 -23.04
C SER A 352 -25.56 19.23 -21.73
N THR A 353 -26.68 19.83 -21.31
CA THR A 353 -27.41 19.42 -20.09
C THR A 353 -27.99 18.02 -20.23
N ILE A 354 -28.64 17.70 -21.35
CA ILE A 354 -29.19 16.36 -21.62
C ILE A 354 -28.05 15.33 -21.65
N LYS A 355 -26.93 15.66 -22.29
CA LYS A 355 -25.75 14.80 -22.35
C LYS A 355 -25.20 14.51 -20.95
N MET A 356 -25.08 15.54 -20.10
CA MET A 356 -24.60 15.38 -18.73
C MET A 356 -25.60 14.63 -17.85
N TYR A 357 -26.89 14.84 -18.06
CA TYR A 357 -27.94 14.08 -17.41
C TYR A 357 -27.82 12.59 -17.75
N CYS A 358 -27.76 12.24 -19.03
CA CYS A 358 -27.56 10.86 -19.50
C CYS A 358 -26.22 10.26 -19.07
N ARG A 359 -25.20 11.11 -18.88
CA ARG A 359 -23.90 10.70 -18.34
C ARG A 359 -24.00 10.25 -16.89
N CYS A 360 -24.86 10.88 -16.09
CA CYS A 360 -25.04 10.59 -14.66
C CYS A 360 -26.17 9.58 -14.38
N PHE A 361 -27.27 9.66 -15.12
CA PHE A 361 -28.52 8.96 -14.87
C PHE A 361 -29.08 8.31 -16.14
N LEU A 362 -29.84 7.23 -15.96
CA LEU A 362 -30.55 6.52 -17.03
C LEU A 362 -32.03 6.32 -16.64
N PRO A 363 -32.98 6.35 -17.60
CA PRO A 363 -34.38 6.02 -17.33
C PRO A 363 -34.54 4.55 -16.91
N ASP A 364 -35.17 4.28 -15.76
CA ASP A 364 -35.30 2.92 -15.19
C ASP A 364 -36.04 1.94 -16.12
N ASN A 365 -37.05 2.42 -16.85
CA ASN A 365 -37.94 1.59 -17.68
C ASN A 365 -37.30 1.07 -18.98
N LYS A 366 -36.07 1.48 -19.34
CA LYS A 366 -35.43 1.13 -20.62
C LYS A 366 -34.27 0.13 -20.49
N TYR A 367 -33.83 -0.20 -19.28
CA TYR A 367 -32.61 -0.98 -19.10
C TYR A 367 -32.85 -2.26 -18.31
N ASN A 368 -32.27 -3.36 -18.79
CA ASN A 368 -32.22 -4.60 -18.02
C ASN A 368 -31.14 -4.47 -16.93
N LEU A 369 -31.59 -4.06 -15.73
CA LEU A 369 -30.76 -3.90 -14.54
C LEU A 369 -29.89 -5.13 -14.24
N SER A 370 -30.28 -6.35 -14.62
CA SER A 370 -29.47 -7.54 -14.35
C SER A 370 -28.18 -7.58 -15.17
N LYS A 371 -28.21 -7.12 -16.44
CA LYS A 371 -27.03 -7.06 -17.32
C LYS A 371 -26.13 -5.87 -17.01
N VAL A 372 -26.74 -4.75 -16.63
CA VAL A 372 -26.08 -3.47 -16.29
C VAL A 372 -25.11 -3.61 -15.11
N TYR A 373 -25.28 -4.63 -14.25
CA TYR A 373 -24.46 -4.87 -13.07
C TYR A 373 -23.76 -6.25 -13.06
N ASP A 374 -23.54 -6.89 -14.21
CA ASP A 374 -22.85 -8.18 -14.29
C ASP A 374 -21.45 -8.13 -13.66
N TYR A 375 -20.75 -6.99 -13.74
CA TYR A 375 -19.47 -6.79 -13.05
C TYR A 375 -19.60 -6.88 -11.52
N ALA A 376 -20.71 -6.43 -10.92
CA ALA A 376 -20.89 -6.50 -9.47
C ALA A 376 -20.98 -7.94 -8.98
N ARG A 377 -21.63 -8.82 -9.76
CA ARG A 377 -21.65 -10.27 -9.49
C ARG A 377 -20.24 -10.84 -9.57
N ILE A 378 -19.50 -10.55 -10.63
CA ILE A 378 -18.12 -11.04 -10.81
C ILE A 378 -17.22 -10.55 -9.66
N LEU A 379 -17.36 -9.30 -9.23
CA LEU A 379 -16.63 -8.76 -8.07
C LEU A 379 -17.03 -9.47 -6.76
N CYS A 380 -18.31 -9.81 -6.58
CA CYS A 380 -18.75 -10.64 -5.46
C CYS A 380 -18.13 -12.06 -5.52
N ASP A 381 -17.99 -12.64 -6.71
CA ASP A 381 -17.33 -13.94 -6.88
C ASP A 381 -15.83 -13.87 -6.55
N VAL A 382 -15.13 -12.82 -7.00
CA VAL A 382 -13.74 -12.56 -6.63
C VAL A 382 -13.61 -12.42 -5.10
N ARG A 383 -14.53 -11.69 -4.46
CA ARG A 383 -14.59 -11.58 -2.99
C ARG A 383 -14.83 -12.96 -2.34
N ARG A 384 -15.78 -13.75 -2.84
CA ARG A 384 -16.09 -15.10 -2.35
C ARG A 384 -14.85 -16.01 -2.41
N ILE A 385 -14.09 -15.97 -3.52
CA ILE A 385 -12.83 -16.70 -3.66
C ILE A 385 -11.83 -16.25 -2.60
N LYS A 386 -11.62 -14.93 -2.44
CA LYS A 386 -10.78 -14.38 -1.36
C LYS A 386 -11.19 -14.94 0.00
N GLU A 387 -12.49 -14.93 0.30
CA GLU A 387 -13.07 -15.38 1.57
C GLU A 387 -12.99 -16.89 1.81
N LEU A 388 -12.99 -17.71 0.77
CA LEU A 388 -12.81 -19.16 0.88
C LEU A 388 -11.39 -19.53 1.32
N HIS A 389 -10.40 -18.72 0.92
CA HIS A 389 -8.99 -18.94 1.23
C HIS A 389 -8.47 -18.15 2.43
N ASN A 390 -9.31 -17.31 3.04
CA ASN A 390 -8.94 -16.58 4.25
C ASN A 390 -8.93 -17.49 5.48
N ARG A 391 -7.78 -17.58 6.15
CA ARG A 391 -7.58 -18.30 7.42
C ARG A 391 -7.39 -17.38 8.62
N THR A 392 -7.43 -16.08 8.38
CA THR A 392 -7.38 -15.02 9.40
C THR A 392 -8.61 -14.14 9.22
N PRO A 393 -9.01 -13.37 10.24
CA PRO A 393 -10.16 -12.46 10.15
C PRO A 393 -9.87 -11.23 9.27
N PHE A 394 -8.76 -11.23 8.54
CA PHE A 394 -8.32 -10.12 7.71
C PHE A 394 -8.58 -10.49 6.27
N HIS A 395 -9.59 -9.87 5.67
CA HIS A 395 -10.11 -10.36 4.40
C HIS A 395 -9.17 -10.13 3.22
N VAL A 396 -8.40 -9.04 3.19
CA VAL A 396 -7.46 -8.72 2.10
C VAL A 396 -6.42 -7.72 2.64
N LEU A 397 -5.13 -7.99 2.42
CA LEU A 397 -4.08 -6.95 2.31
C LEU A 397 -3.52 -7.03 0.87
N ASP A 398 -4.41 -6.95 -0.12
CA ASP A 398 -4.02 -6.42 -1.43
C ASP A 398 -3.73 -4.95 -1.16
N ASN A 399 -2.45 -4.70 -0.90
CA ASN A 399 -1.85 -3.42 -0.56
C ASN A 399 -2.03 -3.08 0.92
N SER A 400 -0.90 -3.06 1.62
CA SER A 400 -0.68 -2.54 2.96
C SER A 400 -1.23 -1.12 3.08
N THR A 401 -2.53 -0.99 3.24
CA THR A 401 -3.01 -0.07 4.25
C THR A 401 -2.68 -0.75 5.55
N PHE A 402 -1.64 -0.25 6.23
CA PHE A 402 -1.70 -0.36 7.67
C PHE A 402 -3.07 0.24 8.01
N ILE A 403 -3.93 -0.59 8.57
CA ILE A 403 -5.33 -0.27 8.77
C ILE A 403 -5.35 0.83 9.83
N TYR A 404 -5.30 2.07 9.37
CA TYR A 404 -5.52 3.20 10.24
C TYR A 404 -7.02 3.35 10.44
N ASN A 405 -7.41 3.47 11.69
CA ASN A 405 -8.69 4.02 12.02
C ASN A 405 -8.63 5.54 11.81
N LYS A 406 -9.07 5.99 10.63
CA LYS A 406 -9.04 7.38 10.12
C LYS A 406 -9.55 8.46 11.11
N ASN A 407 -10.22 8.07 12.19
CA ASN A 407 -10.89 8.99 13.10
C ASN A 407 -10.19 9.17 14.48
N ILE A 408 -9.04 8.54 14.77
CA ILE A 408 -8.34 8.68 16.08
C ILE A 408 -7.70 10.08 16.32
N ILE A 409 -7.87 11.04 15.41
CA ILE A 409 -7.31 12.39 15.61
C ILE A 409 -8.25 13.23 16.48
N LYS A 410 -8.15 13.10 17.80
CA LYS A 410 -8.75 14.06 18.74
C LYS A 410 -7.90 15.34 18.80
N ARG A 411 -8.58 16.49 18.88
CA ARG A 411 -8.01 17.85 18.98
C ARG A 411 -6.96 18.02 20.09
N GLU A 412 -7.05 17.23 21.15
CA GLU A 412 -6.30 17.45 22.39
C GLU A 412 -4.82 17.04 22.32
N ASP A 413 -4.43 16.13 21.42
CA ASP A 413 -3.05 15.63 21.35
C ASP A 413 -2.09 16.61 20.65
N TYR A 414 -2.61 17.63 19.95
CA TYR A 414 -1.80 18.57 19.14
C TYR A 414 -1.56 19.94 19.79
N SER A 415 -2.45 20.43 20.66
CA SER A 415 -2.41 21.83 21.12
C SER A 415 -1.26 22.19 22.07
N LYS A 416 -0.34 21.26 22.37
CA LYS A 416 0.73 21.49 23.37
C LYS A 416 2.17 21.28 22.91
N LYS A 417 2.46 20.91 21.66
CA LYS A 417 3.86 20.72 21.22
C LYS A 417 4.15 21.37 19.87
N LYS A 418 4.72 22.58 19.92
CA LYS A 418 5.43 23.22 18.81
C LYS A 418 6.49 22.27 18.24
N GLY A 419 6.46 22.05 16.93
CA GLY A 419 7.66 21.73 16.14
C GLY A 419 8.36 20.39 16.39
N LYS A 420 7.67 19.34 16.87
CA LYS A 420 8.21 17.97 16.79
C LYS A 420 7.18 17.07 16.12
N ASN A 421 7.56 16.50 14.97
CA ASN A 421 6.87 15.40 14.32
C ASN A 421 6.50 14.36 15.38
N ILE A 422 5.24 14.29 15.77
CA ILE A 422 4.70 13.16 16.53
C ILE A 422 4.41 12.10 15.47
N PRO A 423 5.18 11.02 15.37
CA PRO A 423 4.85 9.93 14.45
C PRO A 423 3.58 9.30 14.98
N LEU A 424 2.53 9.24 14.17
CA LEU A 424 1.41 8.37 14.49
C LEU A 424 1.76 6.96 14.07
N ALA A 425 2.67 6.39 14.83
CA ALA A 425 2.78 4.97 15.04
C ALA A 425 1.38 4.33 15.14
N LEU A 426 1.23 3.11 14.61
CA LEU A 426 0.20 2.24 15.17
C LEU A 426 0.46 2.17 16.68
N LYS A 427 -0.47 2.69 17.48
CA LYS A 427 -0.36 2.56 18.92
C LYS A 427 -0.49 1.07 19.28
N THR A 428 0.20 0.64 20.34
CA THR A 428 0.25 -0.75 20.82
C THR A 428 -1.15 -1.38 20.96
N GLU A 429 -2.19 -0.58 21.23
CA GLU A 429 -3.59 -0.98 21.33
C GLU A 429 -4.13 -1.56 20.03
N TYR A 430 -3.82 -0.95 18.88
CA TYR A 430 -4.27 -1.46 17.58
C TYR A 430 -3.59 -2.79 17.24
N LEU A 431 -2.30 -2.88 17.56
CA LEU A 431 -1.53 -4.12 17.45
C LEU A 431 -2.18 -5.23 18.28
N LEU A 432 -2.48 -4.95 19.56
CA LEU A 432 -3.18 -5.87 20.45
C LEU A 432 -4.54 -6.28 19.89
N LEU A 433 -5.36 -5.34 19.41
CA LEU A 433 -6.64 -5.68 18.78
C LEU A 433 -6.45 -6.64 17.61
N SER A 434 -5.46 -6.38 16.77
CA SER A 434 -5.18 -7.20 15.59
C SER A 434 -4.75 -8.63 15.98
N MET A 435 -3.94 -8.76 17.03
CA MET A 435 -3.56 -10.06 17.59
C MET A 435 -4.78 -10.78 18.18
N PHE A 436 -5.60 -10.13 19.00
CA PHE A 436 -6.80 -10.73 19.59
C PHE A 436 -7.84 -11.12 18.53
N LYS A 437 -8.01 -10.33 17.45
CA LYS A 437 -8.83 -10.74 16.31
C LYS A 437 -8.35 -12.09 15.75
N CYS A 438 -7.05 -12.28 15.53
CA CYS A 438 -6.52 -13.58 15.08
C CYS A 438 -6.78 -14.70 16.08
N MET A 439 -6.50 -14.48 17.37
CA MET A 439 -6.66 -15.49 18.41
C MET A 439 -8.12 -15.94 18.54
N MET A 440 -9.08 -15.01 18.46
CA MET A 440 -10.51 -15.31 18.57
C MET A 440 -11.14 -15.80 17.26
N TYR A 441 -10.43 -15.75 16.13
CA TYR A 441 -11.03 -16.07 14.85
C TYR A 441 -11.17 -17.58 14.63
N SER A 442 -12.42 -18.05 14.62
CA SER A 442 -12.77 -19.40 14.23
C SER A 442 -12.81 -19.53 12.71
N ILE A 443 -11.86 -20.27 12.15
CA ILE A 443 -11.81 -20.55 10.70
C ILE A 443 -13.06 -21.30 10.24
N SER A 444 -13.59 -22.23 11.05
CA SER A 444 -14.76 -23.04 10.70
C SER A 444 -16.05 -22.22 10.70
N GLN A 445 -16.24 -21.36 11.69
CA GLN A 445 -17.43 -20.50 11.80
C GLN A 445 -17.31 -19.20 11.01
N LYS A 446 -16.12 -18.88 10.48
CA LYS A 446 -15.76 -17.60 9.84
C LYS A 446 -16.21 -16.37 10.67
N SER A 447 -16.15 -16.48 11.99
CA SER A 447 -16.54 -15.45 12.95
C SER A 447 -15.64 -15.50 14.18
N TYR A 448 -15.68 -14.47 15.01
CA TYR A 448 -14.98 -14.55 16.30
C TYR A 448 -15.74 -15.45 17.27
N ASP A 449 -14.99 -16.31 17.94
CA ASP A 449 -15.45 -17.17 19.01
C ASP A 449 -14.57 -16.95 20.24
N THR A 450 -15.19 -17.04 21.41
CA THR A 450 -14.54 -16.90 22.72
C THR A 450 -14.83 -18.10 23.62
N SER A 451 -15.52 -19.12 23.12
CA SER A 451 -15.91 -20.32 23.87
C SER A 451 -14.73 -21.10 24.44
N HIS A 452 -13.54 -20.98 23.84
CA HIS A 452 -12.29 -21.61 24.28
C HIS A 452 -11.59 -20.88 25.44
N ILE A 453 -11.99 -19.65 25.76
CA ILE A 453 -11.42 -18.83 26.86
C ILE A 453 -12.50 -18.30 27.81
N PRO A 454 -13.32 -19.17 28.44
CA PRO A 454 -14.47 -18.75 29.25
C PRO A 454 -14.09 -17.91 30.48
N ASN A 455 -12.84 -17.99 30.93
CA ASN A 455 -12.33 -17.29 32.11
C ASN A 455 -11.72 -15.91 31.79
N ALA A 456 -11.73 -15.49 30.52
CA ALA A 456 -11.21 -14.17 30.16
C ALA A 456 -12.07 -13.03 30.74
N PRO A 457 -11.52 -11.80 30.86
CA PRO A 457 -12.26 -10.66 31.40
C PRO A 457 -13.57 -10.41 30.64
N SER A 458 -14.66 -10.15 31.37
CA SER A 458 -15.99 -9.92 30.77
C SER A 458 -15.99 -8.82 29.71
N ALA A 459 -15.18 -7.77 29.90
CA ALA A 459 -15.02 -6.70 28.91
C ALA A 459 -14.52 -7.20 27.55
N LEU A 460 -13.62 -8.20 27.53
CA LEU A 460 -13.11 -8.81 26.30
C LEU A 460 -14.19 -9.69 25.65
N LEU A 461 -14.89 -10.49 26.45
CA LEU A 461 -15.97 -11.37 25.98
C LEU A 461 -17.14 -10.56 25.38
N ASP A 462 -17.57 -9.50 26.06
CA ASP A 462 -18.61 -8.58 25.59
C ASP A 462 -18.21 -7.91 24.26
N PHE A 463 -16.93 -7.53 24.13
CA PHE A 463 -16.41 -6.92 22.92
C PHE A 463 -16.52 -7.87 21.71
N PHE A 464 -16.01 -9.09 21.82
CA PHE A 464 -16.07 -10.06 20.72
C PHE A 464 -17.48 -10.60 20.48
N THR A 465 -18.36 -10.57 21.48
CA THR A 465 -19.79 -10.84 21.29
C THR A 465 -20.45 -9.74 20.46
N LYS A 466 -20.17 -8.46 20.75
CA LYS A 466 -20.68 -7.32 19.99
C LYS A 466 -20.15 -7.29 18.55
N TYR A 467 -18.89 -7.63 18.36
CA TYR A 467 -18.19 -7.59 17.06
C TYR A 467 -18.02 -8.97 16.42
N ARG A 468 -18.91 -9.94 16.70
CA ARG A 468 -18.79 -11.35 16.30
C ARG A 468 -18.52 -11.57 14.82
N SER A 469 -19.22 -10.84 13.95
CA SER A 469 -19.04 -10.95 12.50
C SER A 469 -17.74 -10.30 12.05
N VAL A 470 -16.93 -11.03 11.29
CA VAL A 470 -15.71 -10.47 10.71
C VAL A 470 -16.06 -9.39 9.69
N ARG A 471 -15.33 -8.28 9.74
CA ARG A 471 -15.43 -7.17 8.80
C ARG A 471 -14.08 -6.88 8.19
N GLU A 472 -14.10 -6.34 6.98
CA GLU A 472 -12.88 -5.99 6.23
C GLU A 472 -12.06 -4.90 6.96
N PHE A 473 -12.72 -3.97 7.68
CA PHE A 473 -12.08 -2.85 8.38
C PHE A 473 -12.41 -2.77 9.88
N THR A 474 -11.49 -2.17 10.64
CA THR A 474 -11.70 -1.80 12.05
C THR A 474 -12.31 -0.39 12.11
N SER A 475 -13.56 -0.26 12.55
CA SER A 475 -14.27 1.04 12.62
C SER A 475 -13.90 1.87 13.86
N GLU A 476 -14.15 3.18 13.84
CA GLU A 476 -13.95 4.10 15.00
C GLU A 476 -14.62 3.58 16.26
N ALA A 477 -15.91 3.22 16.17
CA ALA A 477 -16.65 2.67 17.30
C ALA A 477 -15.99 1.40 17.86
N MET A 478 -15.41 0.54 17.00
CA MET A 478 -14.69 -0.64 17.44
C MET A 478 -13.40 -0.28 18.18
N MET A 479 -12.65 0.75 17.73
CA MET A 479 -11.46 1.21 18.47
C MET A 479 -11.80 1.94 19.76
N ASP A 480 -12.86 2.73 19.80
CA ASP A 480 -13.32 3.38 21.03
C ASP A 480 -13.76 2.34 22.06
N ASP A 481 -14.51 1.32 21.63
CA ASP A 481 -14.90 0.23 22.52
C ASP A 481 -13.69 -0.63 22.92
N TRP A 482 -12.73 -0.85 22.03
CA TRP A 482 -11.48 -1.51 22.35
C TRP A 482 -10.67 -0.73 23.40
N GLY A 483 -10.60 0.59 23.28
CA GLY A 483 -9.99 1.46 24.29
C GLY A 483 -10.67 1.30 25.67
N LYS A 484 -11.99 1.13 25.71
CA LYS A 484 -12.71 0.81 26.96
C LYS A 484 -12.34 -0.56 27.52
N VAL A 485 -12.09 -1.56 26.67
CA VAL A 485 -11.59 -2.88 27.11
C VAL A 485 -10.25 -2.70 27.81
N ILE A 486 -9.29 -2.04 27.16
CA ILE A 486 -7.95 -1.79 27.71
C ILE A 486 -8.00 -1.06 29.05
N LEU A 487 -8.83 -0.02 29.17
CA LEU A 487 -9.00 0.73 30.42
C LEU A 487 -9.60 -0.14 31.54
N LYS A 488 -10.57 -1.00 31.22
CA LYS A 488 -11.18 -1.92 32.20
C LYS A 488 -10.24 -3.05 32.62
N THR A 489 -9.27 -3.42 31.78
CA THR A 489 -8.27 -4.46 32.06
C THR A 489 -6.91 -3.88 32.44
N LYS A 490 -6.86 -2.62 32.88
CA LYS A 490 -5.61 -1.96 33.28
C LYS A 490 -4.95 -2.72 34.42
N ASN A 491 -3.64 -2.96 34.31
CA ASN A 491 -2.90 -3.76 35.29
C ASN A 491 -1.53 -3.13 35.64
N PRO A 492 -1.08 -3.16 36.91
CA PRO A 492 0.21 -2.59 37.32
C PRO A 492 1.46 -3.16 36.64
N CYS A 493 1.43 -4.41 36.18
CA CYS A 493 2.55 -5.03 35.47
C CYS A 493 2.71 -4.49 34.04
N VAL A 494 1.64 -3.92 33.46
CA VAL A 494 1.67 -3.32 32.12
C VAL A 494 2.17 -1.88 32.24
N LYS A 495 3.15 -1.53 31.42
CA LYS A 495 3.69 -0.17 31.35
C LYS A 495 2.84 0.67 30.41
N TYR A 496 2.40 1.81 30.93
CA TYR A 496 1.63 2.82 30.19
C TYR A 496 2.49 4.08 29.97
N THR A 497 2.11 4.89 28.99
CA THR A 497 2.74 6.17 28.71
C THR A 497 2.43 7.19 29.82
N LYS A 498 3.11 8.35 29.83
CA LYS A 498 2.98 9.36 30.90
C LYS A 498 1.57 9.93 31.10
N ASN A 499 0.71 9.87 30.09
CA ASN A 499 -0.69 10.30 30.21
C ASN A 499 -1.57 9.18 30.81
N GLU A 500 -1.01 8.00 31.07
CA GLU A 500 -1.64 6.75 31.50
C GLU A 500 -2.81 6.27 30.62
N LYS A 501 -2.92 6.80 29.41
CA LYS A 501 -3.98 6.46 28.45
C LYS A 501 -3.53 5.38 27.46
N ASP A 502 -2.25 5.36 27.10
CA ASP A 502 -1.70 4.47 26.07
C ASP A 502 -0.69 3.47 26.65
N ILE A 503 -0.56 2.30 26.04
CA ILE A 503 0.40 1.24 26.39
C ILE A 503 1.76 1.54 25.75
N SER A 504 2.81 1.57 26.57
CA SER A 504 4.18 1.82 26.12
C SER A 504 4.69 0.70 25.20
N GLY A 505 5.49 1.04 24.19
CA GLY A 505 6.09 0.06 23.29
C GLY A 505 7.08 -0.90 23.98
N GLY A 506 7.31 -2.06 23.35
CA GLY A 506 8.26 -3.09 23.77
C GLY A 506 7.68 -4.50 23.77
N ILE A 507 8.47 -5.49 23.35
CA ILE A 507 8.02 -6.88 23.16
C ILE A 507 7.65 -7.53 24.50
N ILE A 508 8.40 -7.27 25.57
CA ILE A 508 8.10 -7.81 26.91
C ILE A 508 6.82 -7.17 27.46
N ASN A 509 6.66 -5.86 27.31
CA ASN A 509 5.44 -5.18 27.73
C ASN A 509 4.20 -5.63 26.94
N LEU A 510 4.37 -5.94 25.65
CA LEU A 510 3.33 -6.54 24.84
C LEU A 510 2.86 -7.88 25.42
N LEU A 511 3.77 -8.73 25.93
CA LEU A 511 3.40 -9.98 26.59
C LEU A 511 2.62 -9.77 27.89
N TYR A 512 3.03 -8.82 28.73
CA TYR A 512 2.25 -8.46 29.92
C TYR A 512 0.83 -8.02 29.53
N ALA A 513 0.70 -7.17 28.51
CA ALA A 513 -0.59 -6.69 28.04
C ALA A 513 -1.48 -7.81 27.48
N ILE A 514 -0.93 -8.72 26.67
CA ILE A 514 -1.66 -9.89 26.14
C ILE A 514 -2.15 -10.78 27.28
N SER A 515 -1.28 -11.06 28.26
CA SER A 515 -1.61 -11.93 29.39
C SER A 515 -2.68 -11.30 30.29
N ALA A 516 -2.61 -9.99 30.53
CA ALA A 516 -3.62 -9.24 31.28
C ALA A 516 -4.97 -9.22 30.57
N LEU A 517 -4.99 -8.86 29.27
CA LEU A 517 -6.21 -8.85 28.46
C LEU A 517 -6.84 -10.23 28.32
N GLY A 518 -6.02 -11.28 28.24
CA GLY A 518 -6.47 -12.67 28.14
C GLY A 518 -6.90 -13.29 29.48
N GLY A 519 -6.75 -12.59 30.61
CA GLY A 519 -7.11 -13.11 31.94
C GLY A 519 -6.16 -14.18 32.48
N ARG A 520 -4.89 -14.20 32.05
CA ARG A 520 -3.90 -15.23 32.39
C ARG A 520 -2.65 -14.69 33.09
N LEU A 521 -2.62 -13.39 33.39
CA LEU A 521 -1.42 -12.75 33.93
C LEU A 521 -0.87 -13.44 35.19
N GLU A 522 -1.72 -13.95 36.07
CA GLU A 522 -1.29 -14.68 37.27
C GLU A 522 -0.46 -15.93 36.95
N GLU A 523 -0.74 -16.61 35.84
CA GLU A 523 -0.01 -17.80 35.40
C GLU A 523 1.32 -17.45 34.70
N ASP A 524 1.33 -16.33 33.97
CA ASP A 524 2.41 -15.97 33.05
C ASP A 524 3.44 -15.00 33.66
N VAL A 525 3.06 -14.21 34.67
CA VAL A 525 3.85 -13.09 35.22
C VAL A 525 5.27 -13.51 35.62
N TYR A 526 5.44 -14.62 36.35
CA TYR A 526 6.75 -15.07 36.80
C TYR A 526 7.70 -15.44 35.65
N ARG A 527 7.16 -15.98 34.56
CA ARG A 527 7.95 -16.35 33.38
C ARG A 527 8.34 -15.12 32.57
N ILE A 528 7.42 -14.16 32.43
CA ILE A 528 7.72 -12.88 31.76
C ILE A 528 8.78 -12.12 32.57
N MET A 529 8.63 -12.05 33.90
CA MET A 529 9.61 -11.44 34.80
C MET A 529 10.99 -12.10 34.72
N ALA A 530 11.08 -13.42 34.56
CA ALA A 530 12.36 -14.11 34.41
C ALA A 530 13.12 -13.64 33.15
N VAL A 531 12.42 -13.49 32.02
CA VAL A 531 12.98 -12.95 30.78
C VAL A 531 13.40 -11.49 30.96
N GLU A 532 12.59 -10.69 31.63
CA GLU A 532 12.90 -9.29 31.95
C GLU A 532 14.18 -9.19 32.80
N ILE A 533 14.31 -10.00 33.85
CA ILE A 533 15.51 -10.05 34.70
C ILE A 533 16.73 -10.47 33.88
N ALA A 534 16.61 -11.47 33.00
CA ALA A 534 17.70 -11.90 32.12
C ALA A 534 18.19 -10.76 31.22
N LEU A 535 17.30 -9.89 30.75
CA LEU A 535 17.63 -8.73 29.91
C LEU A 535 18.50 -7.68 30.62
N TYR A 536 18.42 -7.60 31.95
CA TYR A 536 19.24 -6.71 32.78
C TYR A 536 20.62 -7.31 33.12
N LYS A 537 20.81 -8.63 32.98
CA LYS A 537 22.09 -9.30 33.22
C LYS A 537 22.99 -9.19 31.98
N LYS A 538 24.20 -8.66 32.15
CA LYS A 538 25.17 -8.49 31.04
C LYS A 538 25.71 -9.81 30.47
N GLU A 539 25.65 -10.89 31.24
CA GLU A 539 26.28 -12.17 30.91
C GLU A 539 25.42 -13.09 30.04
N VAL A 540 24.13 -12.77 29.86
CA VAL A 540 23.21 -13.63 29.08
C VAL A 540 23.21 -13.19 27.62
N PRO A 541 23.58 -14.07 26.66
CA PRO A 541 23.49 -13.73 25.24
C PRO A 541 22.05 -13.45 24.81
N ILE A 542 21.85 -12.42 23.97
CA ILE A 542 20.52 -12.01 23.52
C ILE A 542 19.77 -13.16 22.82
N ASP A 543 20.48 -14.02 22.07
CA ASP A 543 19.88 -15.15 21.35
C ASP A 543 19.24 -16.17 22.29
N HIS A 544 19.80 -16.38 23.49
CA HIS A 544 19.19 -17.25 24.51
C HIS A 544 17.89 -16.63 25.05
N ILE A 545 17.91 -15.33 25.33
CA ILE A 545 16.71 -14.58 25.77
C ILE A 545 15.61 -14.67 24.70
N LEU A 546 15.96 -14.51 23.42
CA LEU A 546 15.01 -14.59 22.31
C LEU A 546 14.42 -16.00 22.14
N ALA A 547 15.21 -17.06 22.34
CA ALA A 547 14.73 -18.43 22.29
C ALA A 547 13.70 -18.73 23.40
N GLU A 548 14.00 -18.35 24.64
CA GLU A 548 13.07 -18.50 25.78
C GLU A 548 11.79 -17.68 25.58
N LEU A 549 11.95 -16.43 25.11
CA LEU A 549 10.84 -15.53 24.81
C LEU A 549 9.93 -16.09 23.71
N ALA A 550 10.50 -16.74 22.68
CA ALA A 550 9.73 -17.34 21.59
C ALA A 550 8.87 -18.50 22.09
N ILE A 551 9.45 -19.36 22.94
CA ILE A 551 8.73 -20.47 23.59
C ILE A 551 7.59 -19.93 24.47
N LEU A 552 7.87 -18.90 25.27
CA LEU A 552 6.87 -18.28 26.15
C LEU A 552 5.72 -17.65 25.35
N MET A 553 6.04 -16.81 24.36
CA MET A 553 5.06 -16.15 23.52
C MET A 553 4.20 -17.17 22.75
N LYS A 554 4.82 -18.21 22.19
CA LYS A 554 4.11 -19.31 21.52
C LYS A 554 3.14 -20.00 22.48
N LYS A 555 3.56 -20.30 23.72
CA LYS A 555 2.68 -20.90 24.73
C LYS A 555 1.48 -20.01 25.04
N ILE A 556 1.71 -18.73 25.32
CA ILE A 556 0.65 -17.77 25.68
C ILE A 556 -0.35 -17.63 24.52
N ILE A 557 0.12 -17.36 23.31
CA ILE A 557 -0.76 -17.17 22.14
C ILE A 557 -1.52 -18.45 21.82
N SER A 558 -0.87 -19.61 21.84
CA SER A 558 -1.55 -20.90 21.59
C SER A 558 -2.69 -21.13 22.59
N SER A 559 -2.50 -20.76 23.85
CA SER A 559 -3.51 -20.94 24.90
C SER A 559 -4.71 -20.00 24.80
N LEU A 560 -4.55 -18.86 24.12
CA LEU A 560 -5.61 -17.88 23.87
C LEU A 560 -6.23 -18.04 22.48
N SER A 561 -5.61 -18.84 21.62
CA SER A 561 -6.01 -18.99 20.22
C SER A 561 -7.03 -20.11 20.05
N SER A 562 -8.01 -19.87 19.19
CA SER A 562 -8.94 -20.89 18.68
C SER A 562 -8.32 -21.78 17.59
N ASN A 563 -7.09 -21.47 17.15
CA ASN A 563 -6.35 -22.23 16.14
C ASN A 563 -5.32 -23.17 16.78
N ASP A 564 -5.29 -24.42 16.33
CA ASP A 564 -4.48 -25.51 16.90
C ASP A 564 -2.97 -25.36 16.68
N TYR A 565 -2.55 -24.64 15.64
CA TYR A 565 -1.15 -24.47 15.30
C TYR A 565 -0.77 -23.00 15.24
N VAL A 566 0.03 -22.58 16.22
CA VAL A 566 0.65 -21.26 16.28
C VAL A 566 2.16 -21.44 16.30
N ASP A 567 2.87 -20.66 15.49
CA ASP A 567 4.33 -20.57 15.52
C ASP A 567 4.80 -19.12 15.66
N VAL A 568 5.92 -18.91 16.33
CA VAL A 568 6.45 -17.58 16.64
C VAL A 568 7.94 -17.53 16.31
N LEU A 569 8.34 -16.53 15.52
CA LEU A 569 9.73 -16.28 15.14
C LEU A 569 10.09 -14.82 15.42
N PHE A 570 11.32 -14.58 15.86
CA PHE A 570 11.89 -13.24 16.01
C PHE A 570 12.91 -12.96 14.91
N CYS A 571 12.94 -11.73 14.42
CA CYS A 571 13.87 -11.29 13.38
C CYS A 571 14.39 -9.89 13.69
N SER A 572 15.72 -9.71 13.67
CA SER A 572 16.38 -8.41 13.90
C SER A 572 15.95 -7.74 15.20
N VAL A 573 15.84 -8.50 16.29
CA VAL A 573 15.47 -7.97 17.62
C VAL A 573 16.70 -7.45 18.34
N THR A 574 16.59 -6.25 18.90
CA THR A 574 17.66 -5.59 19.65
C THR A 574 17.15 -5.07 20.99
N LYS A 575 18.09 -4.91 21.93
CA LYS A 575 17.85 -4.28 23.22
C LYS A 575 17.82 -2.75 23.05
N GLY A 576 16.83 -2.10 23.64
CA GLY A 576 16.71 -0.64 23.59
C GLY A 576 16.07 -0.06 24.86
N ILE A 577 16.03 1.27 24.94
CA ILE A 577 15.38 2.00 26.03
C ILE A 577 13.96 2.35 25.60
N ARG A 578 12.97 2.17 26.50
CA ARG A 578 11.59 2.57 26.26
C ARG A 578 11.48 4.08 26.01
N GLU A 579 10.49 4.46 25.20
CA GLU A 579 10.21 5.88 24.99
C GLU A 579 9.90 6.59 26.31
N ASN A 580 10.44 7.79 26.49
CA ASN A 580 10.25 8.64 27.68
C ASN A 580 10.82 8.08 29.00
N SER A 581 11.64 7.03 28.95
CA SER A 581 12.43 6.53 30.07
C SER A 581 13.94 6.76 29.84
N LYS A 582 14.71 6.84 30.93
CA LYS A 582 16.18 6.89 30.88
C LYS A 582 16.83 5.53 31.17
N GLU A 583 16.09 4.60 31.78
CA GLU A 583 16.67 3.38 32.37
C GLU A 583 15.83 2.11 32.11
N GLU A 584 14.56 2.25 31.72
CA GLU A 584 13.71 1.08 31.43
C GLU A 584 14.06 0.50 30.07
N ILE A 585 14.51 -0.75 30.08
CA ILE A 585 14.96 -1.50 28.92
C ILE A 585 13.84 -2.45 28.46
N ASP A 586 13.67 -2.59 27.15
CA ASP A 586 12.85 -3.65 26.54
C ASP A 586 13.54 -4.12 25.24
N LEU A 587 12.92 -5.08 24.57
CA LEU A 587 13.29 -5.62 23.28
C LEU A 587 12.43 -4.98 22.18
N PHE A 588 13.08 -4.69 21.05
CA PHE A 588 12.49 -4.04 19.88
C PHE A 588 12.96 -4.73 18.61
N GLY A 589 12.06 -4.94 17.65
CA GLY A 589 12.37 -5.64 16.39
C GLY A 589 11.14 -6.28 15.78
N ASN A 590 11.34 -7.30 14.96
CA ASN A 590 10.24 -7.95 14.24
C ASN A 590 9.83 -9.29 14.86
N ILE A 591 8.52 -9.53 14.92
CA ILE A 591 7.90 -10.77 15.35
C ILE A 591 7.07 -11.32 14.20
N SER A 592 7.18 -12.60 13.89
CA SER A 592 6.33 -13.31 12.96
C SER A 592 5.51 -14.34 13.71
N ILE A 593 4.18 -14.27 13.61
CA ILE A 593 3.24 -15.20 14.24
C ILE A 593 2.45 -15.90 13.13
N SER A 594 2.68 -17.20 12.96
CA SER A 594 2.03 -18.02 11.94
C SER A 594 0.90 -18.82 12.54
N TYR A 595 -0.28 -18.75 11.93
CA TYR A 595 -1.47 -19.54 12.28
C TYR A 595 -1.71 -20.59 11.19
N SER A 596 -1.90 -21.85 11.55
CA SER A 596 -2.31 -22.91 10.61
C SER A 596 -3.40 -23.81 11.16
N ASN A 597 -4.11 -24.48 10.24
CA ASN A 597 -5.07 -25.55 10.54
C ASN A 597 -4.63 -26.91 9.96
N THR A 598 -3.54 -26.91 9.20
CA THR A 598 -2.86 -28.09 8.64
C THR A 598 -1.35 -27.82 8.66
N LYS A 599 -0.51 -28.87 8.61
CA LYS A 599 0.96 -28.70 8.56
C LYS A 599 1.47 -27.97 7.30
N LEU A 600 0.63 -27.72 6.29
CA LEU A 600 1.06 -27.27 4.95
C LEU A 600 0.59 -25.85 4.56
N ILE A 601 -0.35 -25.23 5.27
CA ILE A 601 -0.90 -23.92 4.90
C ILE A 601 -0.96 -23.00 6.13
N TYR A 602 -0.26 -21.87 6.08
CA TYR A 602 -0.14 -20.89 7.16
C TYR A 602 -0.58 -19.47 6.73
N SER A 603 -1.04 -18.67 7.69
CA SER A 603 -1.11 -17.22 7.58
C SER A 603 -0.20 -16.59 8.62
N THR A 604 0.72 -15.73 8.20
CA THR A 604 1.74 -15.14 9.07
C THR A 604 1.48 -13.67 9.29
N MET A 605 1.28 -13.29 10.55
CA MET A 605 1.26 -11.93 11.02
C MET A 605 2.70 -11.48 11.32
N PHE A 606 3.16 -10.40 10.68
CA PHE A 606 4.45 -9.78 11.00
C PHE A 606 4.21 -8.47 11.74
N LEU A 607 4.89 -8.32 12.86
CA LEU A 607 4.80 -7.20 13.79
C LEU A 607 6.16 -6.55 13.89
N GLY A 608 6.26 -5.24 13.60
CA GLY A 608 7.41 -4.45 13.99
C GLY A 608 7.11 -3.76 15.31
N VAL A 609 7.96 -3.93 16.31
CA VAL A 609 7.83 -3.31 17.63
C VAL A 609 9.04 -2.43 17.87
N GLY A 610 8.86 -1.12 17.76
CA GLY A 610 9.87 -0.10 18.06
C GLY A 610 9.55 0.66 19.36
N PRO A 611 10.49 1.49 19.86
CA PRO A 611 10.30 2.26 21.09
C PRO A 611 9.12 3.23 21.02
N ALA A 612 8.95 3.89 19.87
CA ALA A 612 7.92 4.89 19.63
C ALA A 612 6.93 4.49 18.53
N HIS A 613 7.16 3.36 17.84
CA HIS A 613 6.31 2.95 16.71
C HIS A 613 6.08 1.44 16.65
N THR A 614 4.89 1.04 16.21
CA THR A 614 4.64 -0.34 15.81
C THR A 614 4.19 -0.43 14.37
N SER A 615 4.48 -1.54 13.71
CA SER A 615 4.04 -1.87 12.36
C SER A 615 3.37 -3.25 12.36
N PHE A 616 2.44 -3.45 11.43
CA PHE A 616 1.66 -4.68 11.33
C PHE A 616 1.39 -5.01 9.87
N ARG A 617 1.64 -6.25 9.47
CA ARG A 617 1.24 -6.80 8.17
C ARG A 617 0.88 -8.28 8.29
N ILE A 618 0.08 -8.78 7.36
CA ILE A 618 -0.23 -10.22 7.26
C ILE A 618 0.17 -10.70 5.88
N GLU A 619 0.92 -11.80 5.84
CA GLU A 619 1.11 -12.62 4.64
C GLU A 619 0.26 -13.88 4.73
N LYS A 620 -0.23 -14.33 3.57
CA LYS A 620 -1.04 -15.55 3.45
C LYS A 620 -0.33 -16.52 2.52
N SER A 621 -0.27 -17.79 2.89
CA SER A 621 0.01 -18.86 1.94
C SER A 621 -1.32 -19.38 1.37
N TYR A 622 -1.40 -19.48 0.04
CA TYR A 622 -2.60 -19.94 -0.65
C TYR A 622 -2.49 -21.43 -0.97
N SER A 623 -3.59 -22.16 -0.79
CA SER A 623 -3.68 -23.58 -1.15
C SER A 623 -3.93 -23.77 -2.65
N ILE A 624 -3.37 -24.83 -3.22
CA ILE A 624 -3.53 -25.25 -4.63
C ILE A 624 -5.00 -25.54 -5.03
N LYS A 625 -5.91 -25.78 -4.07
CA LYS A 625 -7.31 -26.20 -4.32
C LYS A 625 -8.28 -25.11 -4.83
N ALA A 626 -7.79 -23.95 -5.27
CA ALA A 626 -8.61 -22.83 -5.75
C ALA A 626 -8.77 -22.74 -7.28
N GLN A 627 -8.08 -23.61 -8.03
CA GLN A 627 -7.84 -23.38 -9.46
C GLN A 627 -9.11 -23.38 -10.32
N ASP A 628 -10.10 -24.23 -10.00
CA ASP A 628 -11.32 -24.33 -10.81
C ASP A 628 -12.26 -23.12 -10.62
N ASP A 629 -12.51 -22.71 -9.37
CA ASP A 629 -13.27 -21.49 -9.05
C ASP A 629 -12.61 -20.24 -9.69
N ILE A 630 -11.28 -20.13 -9.58
CA ILE A 630 -10.52 -19.03 -10.18
C ILE A 630 -10.61 -19.06 -11.70
N ALA A 631 -10.47 -20.23 -12.31
CA ALA A 631 -10.57 -20.39 -13.76
C ALA A 631 -11.95 -19.97 -14.27
N GLN A 632 -13.03 -20.35 -13.56
CA GLN A 632 -14.39 -19.94 -13.92
C GLN A 632 -14.57 -18.41 -13.84
N VAL A 633 -14.13 -17.77 -12.76
CA VAL A 633 -14.22 -16.30 -12.65
C VAL A 633 -13.35 -15.59 -13.70
N PHE A 634 -12.19 -16.16 -14.07
CA PHE A 634 -11.42 -15.66 -15.21
C PHE A 634 -12.14 -15.82 -16.54
N GLN A 635 -12.89 -16.90 -16.75
CA GLN A 635 -13.70 -17.07 -17.97
C GLN A 635 -14.88 -16.10 -18.00
N ASP A 636 -15.60 -15.94 -16.89
CA ASP A 636 -16.74 -15.03 -16.77
C ASP A 636 -16.31 -13.57 -16.95
N SER A 637 -15.19 -13.18 -16.35
CA SER A 637 -14.60 -11.85 -16.56
C SER A 637 -14.14 -11.64 -17.99
N LYS A 638 -13.50 -12.62 -18.63
CA LYS A 638 -13.14 -12.53 -20.06
C LYS A 638 -14.38 -12.38 -20.95
N LYS A 639 -15.47 -13.08 -20.65
CA LYS A 639 -16.74 -12.96 -21.38
C LYS A 639 -17.34 -11.57 -21.21
N PHE A 640 -17.43 -11.09 -19.97
CA PHE A 640 -17.91 -9.74 -19.64
C PHE A 640 -17.12 -8.65 -20.37
N LEU A 641 -15.78 -8.72 -20.35
CA LEU A 641 -14.90 -7.76 -21.01
C LEU A 641 -14.96 -7.80 -22.55
N LYS A 642 -15.51 -8.86 -23.16
CA LYS A 642 -15.74 -8.93 -24.61
C LYS A 642 -17.06 -8.28 -25.03
N GLU A 643 -18.04 -8.25 -24.14
CA GLU A 643 -19.38 -7.72 -24.39
C GLU A 643 -19.45 -6.19 -24.18
N HIS A 644 -18.48 -5.62 -23.44
CA HIS A 644 -18.41 -4.19 -23.11
C HIS A 644 -16.98 -3.65 -23.22
N ASN A 645 -16.84 -2.41 -23.70
CA ASN A 645 -15.53 -1.74 -23.91
C ASN A 645 -15.59 -0.27 -23.50
N ASN A 646 -15.94 -0.01 -22.24
CA ASN A 646 -15.89 1.32 -21.63
C ASN A 646 -14.86 1.35 -20.47
N PHE A 647 -14.65 2.54 -19.90
CA PHE A 647 -13.66 2.73 -18.84
C PHE A 647 -13.89 1.86 -17.60
N ILE A 648 -15.13 1.73 -17.11
CA ILE A 648 -15.39 0.93 -15.90
C ILE A 648 -15.10 -0.55 -16.16
N ASP A 649 -15.29 -1.04 -17.39
CA ASP A 649 -14.97 -2.42 -17.76
C ASP A 649 -13.45 -2.66 -17.70
N HIS A 650 -12.65 -1.76 -18.27
CA HIS A 650 -11.19 -1.84 -18.19
C HIS A 650 -10.70 -1.82 -16.73
N LEU A 651 -11.29 -0.95 -15.91
CA LEU A 651 -10.96 -0.81 -14.49
C LEU A 651 -11.29 -2.08 -13.70
N VAL A 652 -12.48 -2.64 -13.88
CA VAL A 652 -12.92 -3.91 -13.27
C VAL A 652 -12.05 -5.06 -13.76
N GLY A 653 -11.79 -5.15 -15.07
CA GLY A 653 -10.98 -6.20 -15.67
C GLY A 653 -9.54 -6.19 -15.14
N HIS A 654 -8.97 -5.00 -14.96
CA HIS A 654 -7.65 -4.84 -14.33
C HIS A 654 -7.69 -5.30 -12.87
N TYR A 655 -8.67 -4.85 -12.08
CA TYR A 655 -8.84 -5.27 -10.67
C TYR A 655 -8.96 -6.78 -10.51
N ILE A 656 -9.79 -7.43 -11.33
CA ILE A 656 -9.97 -8.89 -11.30
C ILE A 656 -8.65 -9.57 -11.60
N ARG A 657 -7.93 -9.12 -12.63
CA ARG A 657 -6.65 -9.70 -13.03
C ARG A 657 -5.61 -9.58 -11.93
N THR A 658 -5.37 -8.36 -11.43
CA THR A 658 -4.38 -8.12 -10.37
C THR A 658 -4.73 -8.85 -9.09
N THR A 659 -6.02 -8.92 -8.75
CA THR A 659 -6.51 -9.63 -7.57
C THR A 659 -6.34 -11.14 -7.70
N LEU A 660 -6.80 -11.75 -8.79
CA LEU A 660 -6.83 -13.19 -8.94
C LEU A 660 -5.45 -13.78 -9.27
N ASP A 661 -4.56 -13.00 -9.91
CA ASP A 661 -3.18 -13.43 -10.16
C ASP A 661 -2.41 -13.68 -8.85
N ASN A 662 -2.82 -13.09 -7.71
CA ASN A 662 -2.26 -13.39 -6.39
C ASN A 662 -2.55 -14.82 -5.91
N PHE A 663 -3.53 -15.52 -6.50
CA PHE A 663 -3.94 -16.87 -6.10
C PHE A 663 -3.36 -17.98 -7.00
N VAL A 664 -2.58 -17.64 -8.02
CA VAL A 664 -2.03 -18.60 -8.99
C VAL A 664 -0.63 -19.07 -8.57
N VAL A 665 -0.31 -20.34 -8.84
CA VAL A 665 0.97 -21.00 -8.47
C VAL A 665 2.20 -20.22 -8.99
N ASP A 666 2.12 -19.64 -10.19
CA ASP A 666 3.20 -18.86 -10.81
C ASP A 666 3.16 -17.34 -10.49
N ARG A 667 2.67 -16.95 -9.30
CA ARG A 667 2.52 -15.54 -8.88
C ARG A 667 3.76 -14.70 -9.19
N SER A 668 4.96 -15.17 -8.85
CA SER A 668 6.19 -14.38 -9.04
C SER A 668 6.48 -14.09 -10.51
N GLU A 669 6.26 -15.06 -11.41
CA GLU A 669 6.52 -14.91 -12.84
C GLU A 669 5.48 -14.00 -13.51
N LYS A 670 4.20 -14.13 -13.10
CA LYS A 670 3.14 -13.22 -13.57
C LYS A 670 3.36 -11.78 -13.13
N THR A 671 3.64 -11.56 -11.84
CA THR A 671 3.99 -10.24 -11.30
C THR A 671 5.19 -9.64 -12.03
N LYS A 672 6.22 -10.45 -12.26
CA LYS A 672 7.39 -10.08 -13.06
C LYS A 672 6.98 -9.61 -14.46
N SER A 673 6.13 -10.35 -15.16
CA SER A 673 5.68 -10.00 -16.51
C SER A 673 4.88 -8.68 -16.54
N LEU A 674 4.09 -8.41 -15.48
CA LEU A 674 3.32 -7.18 -15.35
C LEU A 674 4.23 -5.96 -15.14
N ILE A 675 5.20 -6.05 -14.21
CA ILE A 675 6.16 -4.98 -13.96
C ILE A 675 6.99 -4.71 -15.21
N MET A 676 7.51 -5.74 -15.88
CA MET A 676 8.29 -5.57 -17.11
C MET A 676 7.47 -4.91 -18.23
N ARG A 677 6.19 -5.26 -18.37
CA ARG A 677 5.31 -4.61 -19.36
C ARG A 677 5.07 -3.14 -19.03
N ALA A 678 4.91 -2.80 -17.76
CA ALA A 678 4.75 -1.41 -17.31
C ALA A 678 6.03 -0.59 -17.52
N VAL A 679 7.21 -1.14 -17.20
CA VAL A 679 8.51 -0.50 -17.47
C VAL A 679 8.68 -0.26 -18.97
N LYS A 680 8.42 -1.26 -19.83
CA LYS A 680 8.51 -1.11 -21.29
C LYS A 680 7.56 -0.05 -21.86
N ARG A 681 6.42 0.21 -21.21
CA ARG A 681 5.53 1.29 -21.62
C ARG A 681 6.07 2.65 -21.22
N ALA A 682 6.55 2.78 -19.98
CA ALA A 682 7.20 3.99 -19.53
C ALA A 682 8.41 4.32 -20.42
N ASP A 683 9.25 3.33 -20.72
CA ASP A 683 10.42 3.42 -21.59
C ASP A 683 10.09 3.92 -23.01
N LYS A 684 8.99 3.45 -23.62
CA LYS A 684 8.52 3.94 -24.93
C LYS A 684 8.21 5.44 -24.96
N GLU A 685 7.90 6.02 -23.80
CA GLU A 685 7.65 7.45 -23.62
C GLU A 685 8.83 8.12 -22.87
N GLU A 686 10.01 7.48 -22.87
CA GLU A 686 11.23 7.95 -22.19
C GLU A 686 11.01 8.27 -20.70
N PHE A 687 10.13 7.50 -20.07
CA PHE A 687 9.67 7.67 -18.69
C PHE A 687 9.01 9.03 -18.40
N ASN A 688 8.65 9.81 -19.43
CA ASN A 688 7.83 11.01 -19.26
C ASN A 688 6.46 10.67 -18.65
N ASN A 689 5.92 9.48 -18.95
CA ASN A 689 4.74 8.93 -18.31
C ASN A 689 5.07 7.75 -17.40
N ILE A 690 5.10 8.00 -16.10
CA ILE A 690 5.27 6.96 -15.06
C ILE A 690 3.94 6.29 -14.67
N ASN A 691 2.78 6.80 -15.10
CA ASN A 691 1.50 6.32 -14.59
C ASN A 691 1.22 4.84 -14.89
N ALA A 692 1.75 4.30 -16.00
CA ALA A 692 1.70 2.86 -16.29
C ALA A 692 2.34 2.01 -15.17
N LEU A 693 3.42 2.51 -14.56
CA LEU A 693 4.05 1.88 -13.39
C LEU A 693 3.19 2.07 -12.14
N LEU A 694 2.57 3.24 -11.95
CA LEU A 694 1.71 3.51 -10.79
C LEU A 694 0.44 2.64 -10.74
N LEU A 695 -0.06 2.18 -11.89
CA LEU A 695 -1.17 1.23 -11.98
C LEU A 695 -0.82 -0.17 -11.47
N VAL A 696 0.46 -0.53 -11.49
CA VAL A 696 0.95 -1.85 -11.09
C VAL A 696 1.62 -1.80 -9.70
N LEU A 697 2.38 -0.75 -9.42
CA LEU A 697 3.24 -0.62 -8.25
C LEU A 697 2.49 -0.07 -7.03
N THR A 698 1.87 -0.97 -6.31
CA THR A 698 1.32 -0.69 -4.98
C THR A 698 2.46 -0.71 -3.94
N PRO A 699 2.32 -0.09 -2.75
CA PRO A 699 3.40 -0.09 -1.76
C PRO A 699 3.93 -1.49 -1.38
N ASN A 700 3.05 -2.49 -1.35
CA ASN A 700 3.44 -3.89 -1.11
C ASN A 700 4.12 -4.52 -2.32
N LEU A 701 3.53 -4.38 -3.52
CA LEU A 701 4.12 -4.97 -4.71
C LEU A 701 5.50 -4.37 -5.00
N LEU A 702 5.62 -3.06 -4.78
CA LEU A 702 6.88 -2.33 -4.81
C LEU A 702 7.87 -2.94 -3.82
N ARG A 703 7.50 -3.06 -2.54
CA ARG A 703 8.37 -3.66 -1.52
C ARG A 703 8.82 -5.07 -1.90
N GLU A 704 7.92 -5.94 -2.35
CA GLU A 704 8.26 -7.32 -2.74
C GLU A 704 9.20 -7.35 -3.96
N ASN A 705 8.99 -6.46 -4.93
CA ASN A 705 9.65 -6.50 -6.24
C ASN A 705 10.66 -5.37 -6.46
N LEU A 706 11.11 -4.70 -5.39
CA LEU A 706 11.92 -3.49 -5.47
C LEU A 706 13.23 -3.69 -6.23
N SER A 707 14.00 -4.72 -5.88
CA SER A 707 15.26 -5.05 -6.56
C SER A 707 15.06 -5.24 -8.08
N ARG A 708 13.94 -5.88 -8.44
CA ARG A 708 13.59 -6.16 -9.82
C ARG A 708 13.17 -4.90 -10.58
N LEU A 709 12.34 -4.07 -9.98
CA LEU A 709 11.97 -2.76 -10.54
C LEU A 709 13.21 -1.91 -10.76
N MET A 710 14.09 -1.83 -9.75
CA MET A 710 15.35 -1.08 -9.83
C MET A 710 16.24 -1.59 -10.96
N ALA A 711 16.36 -2.90 -11.11
CA ALA A 711 17.11 -3.48 -12.21
C ALA A 711 16.52 -3.14 -13.60
N CYS A 712 15.20 -3.24 -13.78
CA CYS A 712 14.55 -2.87 -15.04
C CYS A 712 14.63 -1.38 -15.37
N ILE A 713 14.63 -0.51 -14.36
CA ILE A 713 14.78 0.94 -14.58
C ILE A 713 16.25 1.27 -14.87
N VAL A 714 17.20 0.68 -14.13
CA VAL A 714 18.62 0.94 -14.34
C VAL A 714 19.08 0.48 -15.72
N SER A 715 18.53 -0.61 -16.28
CA SER A 715 18.85 -0.99 -17.66
C SER A 715 18.47 0.08 -18.68
N TYR A 716 17.42 0.87 -18.42
CA TYR A 716 17.10 2.04 -19.23
C TYR A 716 18.05 3.20 -18.93
N THR A 717 18.18 3.58 -17.65
CA THR A 717 18.97 4.78 -17.29
C THR A 717 20.45 4.66 -17.63
N TYR A 718 20.97 3.44 -17.75
CA TYR A 718 22.34 3.17 -18.16
C TYR A 718 22.60 3.53 -19.64
N ARG A 719 21.57 3.53 -20.49
CA ARG A 719 21.68 3.79 -21.94
C ARG A 719 21.58 5.27 -22.30
N CYS A 720 21.24 6.14 -21.35
CA CYS A 720 20.95 7.54 -21.63
C CYS A 720 21.75 8.45 -20.69
N GLU A 721 22.10 9.63 -21.17
CA GLU A 721 22.62 10.69 -20.30
C GLU A 721 21.46 11.21 -19.44
N MET A 722 21.60 11.03 -18.12
CA MET A 722 20.56 11.36 -17.16
C MET A 722 20.93 12.59 -16.34
N THR A 723 19.93 13.42 -16.04
CA THR A 723 20.05 14.53 -15.09
C THR A 723 19.25 14.23 -13.82
N SER A 724 19.50 14.98 -12.74
CA SER A 724 18.71 14.88 -11.50
C SER A 724 17.21 15.15 -11.71
N ASP A 725 16.88 15.86 -12.78
CA ASP A 725 15.54 16.39 -13.05
C ASP A 725 14.71 15.43 -13.91
N HIS A 726 15.35 14.41 -14.47
CA HIS A 726 14.68 13.40 -15.28
C HIS A 726 13.57 12.68 -14.49
N PRO A 727 12.36 12.47 -15.06
CA PRO A 727 11.23 11.92 -14.33
C PRO A 727 11.53 10.59 -13.63
N VAL A 728 12.29 9.71 -14.29
CA VAL A 728 12.67 8.41 -13.70
C VAL A 728 13.57 8.54 -12.46
N ILE A 729 14.46 9.53 -12.43
CA ILE A 729 15.35 9.80 -11.28
C ILE A 729 14.52 10.35 -10.12
N ARG A 730 13.59 11.26 -10.40
CA ARG A 730 12.63 11.77 -9.40
C ARG A 730 11.71 10.67 -8.87
N PHE A 731 11.22 9.77 -9.73
CA PHE A 731 10.42 8.61 -9.33
C PHE A 731 11.19 7.71 -8.34
N ILE A 732 12.45 7.36 -8.63
CA ILE A 732 13.29 6.58 -7.70
C ILE A 732 13.56 7.38 -6.42
N SER A 733 13.87 8.68 -6.53
CA SER A 733 14.09 9.56 -5.38
C SER A 733 12.86 9.58 -4.45
N ASN A 734 11.65 9.63 -5.01
CA ASN A 734 10.40 9.59 -4.25
C ASN A 734 10.18 8.23 -3.57
N ILE A 735 10.53 7.11 -4.21
CA ILE A 735 10.53 5.78 -3.57
C ILE A 735 11.48 5.77 -2.37
N ILE A 736 12.69 6.32 -2.51
CA ILE A 736 13.66 6.43 -1.40
C ILE A 736 13.08 7.29 -0.28
N GLY A 737 12.54 8.47 -0.61
CA GLY A 737 11.90 9.39 0.33
C GLY A 737 10.72 8.78 1.08
N TYR A 738 9.94 7.90 0.43
CA TYR A 738 8.88 7.12 1.07
C TYR A 738 9.44 6.08 2.04
N MET A 739 10.54 5.40 1.69
CA MET A 739 11.13 4.32 2.50
C MET A 739 11.99 4.82 3.69
N TYR A 740 11.82 6.07 4.13
CA TYR A 740 12.58 6.66 5.24
C TYR A 740 12.49 5.87 6.55
N PHE A 741 11.38 5.16 6.76
CA PHE A 741 11.14 4.33 7.94
C PHE A 741 11.80 2.94 7.88
N GLU A 742 12.35 2.54 6.73
CA GLU A 742 13.11 1.30 6.56
C GLU A 742 14.42 1.51 5.77
N PRO A 743 15.40 2.24 6.35
CA PRO A 743 16.67 2.52 5.68
C PRO A 743 17.42 1.25 5.23
N ALA A 744 17.25 0.15 5.95
CA ALA A 744 17.86 -1.15 5.61
C ALA A 744 17.38 -1.71 4.26
N ILE A 745 16.12 -1.46 3.88
CA ILE A 745 15.57 -1.91 2.60
C ILE A 745 16.17 -1.09 1.46
N VAL A 746 16.21 0.24 1.62
CA VAL A 746 16.85 1.14 0.65
C VAL A 746 18.31 0.73 0.43
N HIS A 747 19.06 0.51 1.52
CA HIS A 747 20.45 0.08 1.47
C HIS A 747 20.66 -1.25 0.73
N ARG A 748 19.77 -2.24 0.94
CA ARG A 748 19.94 -3.58 0.36
C ARG A 748 19.38 -3.73 -1.05
N ARG A 749 18.40 -2.92 -1.44
CA ARG A 749 17.59 -3.17 -2.66
C ARG A 749 17.54 -2.01 -3.65
N ILE A 750 17.91 -0.79 -3.26
CA ILE A 750 17.94 0.38 -4.15
C ILE A 750 19.38 0.82 -4.41
N PHE A 751 20.14 1.09 -3.34
CA PHE A 751 21.50 1.61 -3.46
C PHE A 751 22.47 0.74 -4.25
N PRO A 752 22.38 -0.61 -4.25
CA PRO A 752 23.24 -1.41 -5.10
C PRO A 752 23.07 -1.04 -6.58
N SER A 753 21.83 -1.00 -7.07
CA SER A 753 21.53 -0.65 -8.46
C SER A 753 21.99 0.76 -8.84
N ILE A 754 21.76 1.76 -7.97
CA ILE A 754 22.25 3.14 -8.17
C ILE A 754 23.78 3.18 -8.21
N SER A 755 24.43 2.44 -7.31
CA SER A 755 25.89 2.44 -7.18
C SER A 755 26.57 1.75 -8.34
N TYR A 756 26.01 0.65 -8.84
CA TYR A 756 26.49 -0.07 -10.03
C TYR A 756 26.29 0.71 -11.32
N ALA A 757 25.22 1.50 -11.41
CA ALA A 757 25.00 2.38 -12.55
C ALA A 757 25.92 3.62 -12.55
N GLY A 758 26.68 3.85 -11.48
CA GLY A 758 27.47 5.09 -11.32
C GLY A 758 26.62 6.35 -11.14
N GLN A 759 25.34 6.21 -10.79
CA GLN A 759 24.34 7.27 -10.81
C GLN A 759 24.11 7.94 -9.45
N SER A 760 24.94 7.67 -8.44
CA SER A 760 24.74 8.19 -7.08
C SER A 760 24.72 9.73 -7.02
N SER A 761 25.42 10.41 -7.93
CA SER A 761 25.44 11.88 -8.02
C SER A 761 24.13 12.49 -8.51
N LEU A 762 23.25 11.73 -9.18
CA LEU A 762 21.96 12.22 -9.69
C LEU A 762 20.94 12.46 -8.57
N TYR A 763 21.17 11.89 -7.38
CA TYR A 763 20.24 11.95 -6.25
C TYR A 763 20.65 13.04 -5.26
N ASN A 764 20.36 14.30 -5.59
CA ASN A 764 20.72 15.49 -4.82
C ASN A 764 20.29 15.49 -3.33
N LYS A 765 19.22 14.75 -2.99
CA LYS A 765 18.72 14.59 -1.61
C LYS A 765 19.54 13.58 -0.77
N ILE A 766 20.53 12.93 -1.37
CA ILE A 766 21.37 11.91 -0.74
C ILE A 766 22.81 12.43 -0.64
N SER A 767 23.24 12.75 0.58
CA SER A 767 24.58 13.25 0.90
C SER A 767 25.37 12.20 1.69
N LEU A 768 25.77 11.11 1.02
CA LEU A 768 26.58 10.03 1.59
C LEU A 768 28.01 10.09 1.06
N PRO A 769 29.03 9.76 1.88
CA PRO A 769 30.43 9.85 1.48
C PRO A 769 30.75 8.82 0.39
N SER A 770 31.74 9.10 -0.47
CA SER A 770 32.14 8.21 -1.58
C SER A 770 32.48 6.79 -1.11
N ILE A 771 33.09 6.66 0.08
CA ILE A 771 33.44 5.38 0.69
C ILE A 771 32.23 4.46 0.90
N PHE A 772 31.06 5.04 1.22
CA PHE A 772 29.82 4.27 1.40
C PHE A 772 29.40 3.56 0.10
N TRP A 773 29.45 4.27 -1.02
CA TRP A 773 29.12 3.71 -2.33
C TRP A 773 30.15 2.67 -2.78
N VAL A 774 31.43 2.87 -2.47
CA VAL A 774 32.48 1.86 -2.70
C VAL A 774 32.20 0.58 -1.90
N GLN A 775 31.86 0.71 -0.62
CA GLN A 775 31.52 -0.42 0.24
C GLN A 775 30.29 -1.19 -0.28
N ILE A 776 29.27 -0.49 -0.77
CA ILE A 776 28.10 -1.13 -1.40
C ILE A 776 28.51 -1.94 -2.63
N ARG A 777 29.37 -1.40 -3.50
CA ARG A 777 29.82 -2.13 -4.70
C ARG A 777 30.60 -3.39 -4.37
N GLN A 778 31.40 -3.36 -3.31
CA GLN A 778 32.27 -4.45 -2.88
C GLN A 778 31.56 -5.52 -2.04
N SER A 779 30.41 -5.19 -1.43
CA SER A 779 29.69 -6.06 -0.50
C SER A 779 29.25 -7.39 -1.12
N ALA A 780 29.77 -8.50 -0.58
CA ALA A 780 29.35 -9.85 -0.97
C ALA A 780 27.88 -10.13 -0.63
N LEU A 781 27.32 -9.48 0.39
CA LEU A 781 25.92 -9.66 0.80
C LEU A 781 24.92 -9.08 -0.22
N LEU A 782 25.39 -8.27 -1.18
CA LEU A 782 24.56 -7.58 -2.18
C LEU A 782 24.77 -8.13 -3.61
N LEU A 783 25.50 -9.26 -3.74
CA LEU A 783 25.77 -9.95 -5.01
C LEU A 783 24.49 -10.35 -5.76
N GLU A 784 23.44 -10.75 -5.05
CA GLU A 784 22.14 -11.10 -5.64
C GLU A 784 21.52 -9.94 -6.41
N SER A 785 21.45 -8.75 -5.79
CA SER A 785 20.92 -7.55 -6.44
C SER A 785 21.73 -7.18 -7.68
N ARG A 786 23.06 -7.36 -7.64
CA ARG A 786 23.94 -7.12 -8.79
C ARG A 786 23.67 -8.10 -9.94
N ALA A 787 23.51 -9.39 -9.63
CA ALA A 787 23.23 -10.42 -10.62
C ALA A 787 21.89 -10.17 -11.32
N GLU A 788 20.86 -9.77 -10.55
CA GLU A 788 19.56 -9.44 -11.12
C GLU A 788 19.62 -8.26 -12.08
N VAL A 789 20.36 -7.19 -11.74
CA VAL A 789 20.56 -6.01 -12.62
C VAL A 789 21.17 -6.43 -13.95
N ILE A 790 22.29 -7.15 -13.91
CA ILE A 790 22.99 -7.55 -15.14
C ILE A 790 22.12 -8.50 -15.99
N LEU A 791 21.46 -9.48 -15.37
CA LEU A 791 20.63 -10.47 -16.07
C LEU A 791 19.29 -9.94 -16.59
N LEU A 792 18.96 -8.67 -16.35
CA LEU A 792 17.74 -8.03 -16.86
C LEU A 792 17.98 -7.20 -18.13
N SER A 793 19.23 -7.01 -18.54
CA SER A 793 19.59 -6.45 -19.84
C SER A 793 19.06 -7.29 -21.01
N GLU A 794 18.75 -6.64 -22.13
CA GLU A 794 18.05 -7.29 -23.26
C GLU A 794 19.00 -7.90 -24.30
N THR A 795 20.25 -7.43 -24.34
CA THR A 795 21.27 -7.91 -25.29
C THR A 795 22.44 -8.60 -24.60
N PRO A 796 23.07 -9.62 -25.23
CA PRO A 796 24.28 -10.26 -24.72
C PRO A 796 25.43 -9.27 -24.45
N GLU A 797 25.56 -8.22 -25.26
CA GLU A 797 26.60 -7.19 -25.14
C GLU A 797 26.51 -6.43 -23.81
N GLU A 798 25.30 -6.01 -23.42
CA GLU A 798 25.07 -5.29 -22.17
C GLU A 798 25.35 -6.17 -20.95
N ILE A 799 25.03 -7.46 -21.05
CA ILE A 799 25.30 -8.45 -20.01
C ILE A 799 26.80 -8.61 -19.82
N VAL A 800 27.55 -8.73 -20.93
CA VAL A 800 29.01 -8.81 -20.93
C VAL A 800 29.63 -7.53 -20.35
N GLN A 801 29.13 -6.35 -20.74
CA GLN A 801 29.60 -5.08 -20.20
C GLN A 801 29.41 -5.03 -18.67
N GLY A 802 28.23 -5.42 -18.16
CA GLY A 802 27.97 -5.47 -16.72
C GLY A 802 28.85 -6.46 -15.96
N ILE A 803 29.16 -7.61 -16.58
CA ILE A 803 30.12 -8.59 -16.02
C ILE A 803 31.53 -8.01 -16.00
N ASN A 804 31.96 -7.37 -17.08
CA ASN A 804 33.29 -6.78 -17.19
C ASN A 804 33.51 -5.66 -16.16
N SER A 805 32.52 -4.79 -15.96
CA SER A 805 32.56 -3.78 -14.89
C SER A 805 32.63 -4.41 -13.49
N TYR A 806 31.97 -5.55 -13.27
CA TYR A 806 32.09 -6.31 -12.00
C TYR A 806 33.49 -6.85 -11.77
N ILE A 807 34.14 -7.36 -12.80
CA ILE A 807 35.52 -7.86 -12.74
C ILE A 807 36.49 -6.71 -12.44
N GLU A 808 36.37 -5.60 -13.17
CA GLU A 808 37.24 -4.42 -13.03
C GLU A 808 37.18 -3.82 -11.61
N GLU A 809 35.98 -3.67 -11.04
CA GLU A 809 35.79 -3.11 -9.69
C GLU A 809 36.39 -3.96 -8.56
N ARG A 810 36.69 -5.23 -8.82
CA ARG A 810 37.26 -6.18 -7.86
C ARG A 810 38.76 -6.37 -7.98
N LYS A 811 39.45 -5.51 -8.75
CA LYS A 811 40.90 -5.52 -8.92
C LYS A 811 41.64 -5.71 -7.58
N GLY A 812 42.39 -6.81 -7.47
CA GLY A 812 43.20 -7.14 -6.29
C GLY A 812 42.46 -7.79 -5.11
N SER A 813 41.16 -8.08 -5.23
CA SER A 813 40.42 -8.89 -4.24
C SER A 813 40.31 -10.34 -4.70
N VAL A 814 40.51 -11.30 -3.78
CA VAL A 814 40.36 -12.73 -4.10
C VAL A 814 38.90 -13.00 -4.48
N ILE A 815 38.66 -13.35 -5.75
CA ILE A 815 37.34 -13.79 -6.22
C ILE A 815 37.08 -15.16 -5.60
N SER A 816 36.31 -15.18 -4.50
CA SER A 816 35.93 -16.41 -3.80
C SER A 816 34.93 -17.26 -4.59
N GLY A 817 34.70 -18.51 -4.16
CA GLY A 817 33.64 -19.39 -4.70
C GLY A 817 32.21 -18.83 -4.60
N ALA A 818 32.03 -17.68 -3.93
CA ALA A 818 30.82 -16.87 -3.94
C ALA A 818 30.78 -15.84 -5.08
N SER A 819 31.63 -15.96 -6.11
CA SER A 819 31.62 -15.09 -7.29
C SER A 819 30.29 -15.10 -8.01
N LEU A 820 29.87 -13.92 -8.50
CA LEU A 820 28.66 -13.72 -9.33
C LEU A 820 28.53 -14.75 -10.45
N LEU A 821 29.66 -15.08 -11.10
CA LEU A 821 29.73 -15.97 -12.26
C LEU A 821 29.63 -17.45 -11.90
N LEU A 822 29.92 -17.80 -10.65
CA LEU A 822 29.98 -19.18 -10.14
C LEU A 822 28.85 -19.49 -9.14
N HIS A 823 27.95 -18.55 -8.89
CA HIS A 823 26.83 -18.74 -7.99
C HIS A 823 25.72 -19.57 -8.68
N SER A 824 25.30 -20.67 -8.04
CA SER A 824 24.37 -21.66 -8.62
C SER A 824 23.05 -21.07 -9.13
N LYS A 825 22.51 -20.09 -8.39
CA LYS A 825 21.27 -19.37 -8.74
C LYS A 825 21.31 -18.62 -10.08
N TYR A 826 22.46 -18.10 -10.50
CA TYR A 826 22.57 -17.16 -11.64
C TYR A 826 23.38 -17.71 -12.81
N CYS A 827 24.33 -18.61 -12.53
CA CYS A 827 25.28 -19.11 -13.52
C CYS A 827 24.61 -19.61 -14.81
N LYS A 828 23.56 -20.45 -14.68
CA LYS A 828 22.82 -20.94 -15.84
C LYS A 828 22.25 -19.81 -16.71
N ARG A 829 21.70 -18.75 -16.10
CA ARG A 829 21.13 -17.61 -16.84
C ARG A 829 22.21 -16.79 -17.54
N PHE A 830 23.37 -16.59 -16.90
CA PHE A 830 24.51 -15.93 -17.54
C PHE A 830 25.00 -16.73 -18.75
N ILE A 831 25.12 -18.04 -18.65
CA ILE A 831 25.50 -18.92 -19.78
C ILE A 831 24.48 -18.80 -20.91
N GLN A 832 23.18 -18.80 -20.59
CA GLN A 832 22.14 -18.64 -21.59
C GLN A 832 22.22 -17.30 -22.35
N ALA A 833 22.64 -16.25 -21.67
CA ALA A 833 22.84 -14.93 -22.26
C ALA A 833 24.14 -14.83 -23.07
N ILE A 834 25.27 -15.22 -22.49
CA ILE A 834 26.61 -15.15 -23.10
C ILE A 834 26.67 -15.94 -24.40
N PHE A 835 26.01 -17.10 -24.44
CA PHE A 835 26.03 -18.00 -25.58
C PHE A 835 24.73 -17.96 -26.41
N LYS A 836 23.94 -16.89 -26.30
CA LYS A 836 22.65 -16.75 -27.00
C LYS A 836 22.79 -16.92 -28.51
N ASP A 837 23.87 -16.37 -29.08
CA ASP A 837 24.15 -16.39 -30.53
C ASP A 837 25.02 -17.58 -30.96
N ASN A 838 25.13 -18.61 -30.10
CA ASN A 838 25.79 -19.88 -30.40
C ASN A 838 27.28 -19.77 -30.80
N ASN A 839 27.98 -18.77 -30.25
CA ASN A 839 29.42 -18.52 -30.47
C ASN A 839 30.11 -18.09 -29.15
N THR A 840 31.44 -17.93 -29.16
CA THR A 840 32.24 -17.63 -27.96
C THR A 840 32.67 -16.17 -27.80
N VAL A 841 32.27 -15.26 -28.69
CA VAL A 841 32.77 -13.87 -28.74
C VAL A 841 32.62 -13.16 -27.39
N HIS A 842 31.43 -13.25 -26.81
CA HIS A 842 31.11 -12.68 -25.50
C HIS A 842 31.89 -13.34 -24.35
N ALA A 843 32.03 -14.67 -24.39
CA ALA A 843 32.77 -15.42 -23.39
C ALA A 843 34.26 -15.04 -23.40
N GLN A 844 34.86 -14.91 -24.59
CA GLN A 844 36.25 -14.48 -24.76
C GLN A 844 36.48 -13.07 -24.21
N SER A 845 35.56 -12.12 -24.43
CA SER A 845 35.64 -10.77 -23.86
C SER A 845 35.68 -10.77 -22.32
N ILE A 846 34.86 -11.62 -21.69
CA ILE A 846 34.83 -11.77 -20.22
C ILE A 846 36.17 -12.31 -19.72
N ILE A 847 36.69 -13.36 -20.36
CA ILE A 847 37.96 -13.99 -19.98
C ILE A 847 39.14 -13.02 -20.16
N GLN A 848 39.17 -12.26 -21.26
CA GLN A 848 40.19 -11.23 -21.49
C GLN A 848 40.17 -10.16 -20.40
N THR A 849 38.97 -9.71 -19.99
CA THR A 849 38.82 -8.74 -18.90
C THR A 849 39.29 -9.33 -17.57
N LEU A 850 38.96 -10.59 -17.30
CA LEU A 850 39.39 -11.30 -16.10
C LEU A 850 40.92 -11.40 -16.01
N HIS A 851 41.58 -11.78 -17.09
CA HIS A 851 43.04 -11.81 -17.16
C HIS A 851 43.64 -10.40 -16.93
N LYS A 852 43.05 -9.36 -17.54
CA LYS A 852 43.55 -7.98 -17.42
C LYS A 852 43.56 -7.43 -15.99
N TYR A 853 42.60 -7.83 -15.15
CA TYR A 853 42.38 -7.19 -13.83
C TYR A 853 42.68 -8.08 -12.62
N ASP A 854 43.01 -9.36 -12.83
CA ASP A 854 43.43 -10.32 -11.80
C ASP A 854 44.45 -11.30 -12.38
N ASP A 855 45.71 -10.87 -12.60
CA ASP A 855 46.74 -11.68 -13.26
C ASP A 855 47.01 -13.02 -12.55
N LEU A 856 46.91 -13.08 -11.22
CA LEU A 856 47.28 -14.27 -10.44
C LEU A 856 46.14 -15.30 -10.35
N HIS A 857 44.89 -14.87 -10.15
CA HIS A 857 43.74 -15.78 -10.04
C HIS A 857 42.86 -15.81 -11.30
N GLY A 858 43.01 -14.85 -12.20
CA GLY A 858 42.20 -14.71 -13.40
C GLY A 858 42.34 -15.87 -14.37
N HIS A 859 43.56 -16.39 -14.56
CA HIS A 859 43.78 -17.61 -15.34
C HIS A 859 43.09 -18.84 -14.73
N MET A 860 43.20 -18.99 -13.41
CA MET A 860 42.55 -20.08 -12.67
C MET A 860 41.02 -20.00 -12.77
N LEU A 861 40.45 -18.81 -12.52
CA LEU A 861 39.02 -18.57 -12.60
C LEU A 861 38.50 -18.70 -14.03
N GLY A 862 39.27 -18.29 -15.03
CA GLY A 862 38.96 -18.51 -16.43
C GLY A 862 38.78 -20.00 -16.75
N ASN A 863 39.71 -20.84 -16.28
CA ASN A 863 39.62 -22.29 -16.44
C ASN A 863 38.39 -22.89 -15.74
N ILE A 864 38.07 -22.40 -14.53
CA ILE A 864 36.86 -22.81 -13.80
C ILE A 864 35.60 -22.41 -14.60
N LEU A 865 35.55 -21.20 -15.15
CA LEU A 865 34.43 -20.72 -15.95
C LEU A 865 34.23 -21.56 -17.21
N TYR A 866 35.28 -21.84 -17.97
CA TYR A 866 35.20 -22.73 -19.14
C TYR A 866 34.65 -24.11 -18.78
N SER A 867 35.09 -24.66 -17.64
CA SER A 867 34.62 -25.96 -17.15
C SER A 867 33.13 -25.95 -16.78
N VAL A 868 32.68 -24.90 -16.10
CA VAL A 868 31.26 -24.72 -15.76
C VAL A 868 30.42 -24.49 -17.03
N TRP A 869 30.89 -23.68 -17.97
CA TRP A 869 30.22 -23.44 -19.25
C TRP A 869 30.09 -24.73 -20.07
N ALA A 870 31.17 -25.49 -20.20
CA ALA A 870 31.18 -26.78 -20.89
C ALA A 870 30.16 -27.75 -20.27
N HIS A 871 30.07 -27.83 -18.94
CA HIS A 871 29.12 -28.68 -18.25
C HIS A 871 27.66 -28.34 -18.61
N TYR A 872 27.27 -27.07 -18.53
CA TYR A 872 25.90 -26.65 -18.82
C TYR A 872 25.55 -26.72 -20.32
N ILE A 873 26.49 -26.37 -21.21
CA ILE A 873 26.27 -26.37 -22.66
C ILE A 873 26.21 -27.80 -23.21
N LYS A 874 26.97 -28.75 -22.65
CA LYS A 874 26.89 -30.18 -23.00
C LYS A 874 25.51 -30.78 -22.71
N GLN A 875 24.80 -30.27 -21.69
CA GLN A 875 23.49 -30.80 -21.27
C GLN A 875 22.31 -30.21 -22.06
N ASP A 876 22.48 -29.06 -22.71
CA ASP A 876 21.40 -28.32 -23.36
C ASP A 876 21.45 -28.49 -24.90
N LYS A 877 20.44 -29.15 -25.46
CA LYS A 877 20.36 -29.50 -26.89
C LYS A 877 20.30 -28.29 -27.83
N LYS A 878 20.01 -27.09 -27.31
CA LYS A 878 19.89 -25.87 -28.13
C LYS A 878 21.23 -25.35 -28.67
N TYR A 879 22.35 -25.76 -28.08
CA TYR A 879 23.68 -25.32 -28.48
C TYR A 879 24.29 -26.23 -29.55
N SER A 880 25.00 -25.63 -30.50
CA SER A 880 25.62 -26.33 -31.62
C SER A 880 26.80 -27.19 -31.17
N ASP A 881 27.11 -28.24 -31.93
CA ASP A 881 28.28 -29.07 -31.65
C ASP A 881 29.61 -28.32 -31.93
N ALA A 882 29.58 -27.32 -32.82
CA ALA A 882 30.69 -26.41 -33.04
C ALA A 882 31.04 -25.63 -31.76
N LEU A 883 30.06 -24.98 -31.14
CA LEU A 883 30.26 -24.27 -29.88
C LEU A 883 30.74 -25.19 -28.75
N LYS A 884 30.16 -26.40 -28.64
CA LYS A 884 30.58 -27.38 -27.63
C LYS A 884 32.05 -27.76 -27.80
N ASN A 885 32.50 -28.00 -29.03
CA ASN A 885 33.88 -28.35 -29.32
C ASN A 885 34.84 -27.18 -29.07
N GLU A 886 34.41 -25.96 -29.41
CA GLU A 886 35.20 -24.74 -29.19
C GLU A 886 35.40 -24.43 -27.71
N ILE A 887 34.37 -24.57 -26.87
CA ILE A 887 34.52 -24.39 -25.42
C ILE A 887 35.39 -25.49 -24.82
N LYS A 888 35.24 -26.72 -25.31
CA LYS A 888 36.04 -27.87 -24.85
C LYS A 888 37.53 -27.70 -25.15
N SER A 889 37.89 -27.09 -26.28
CA SER A 889 39.30 -26.85 -26.64
C SER A 889 39.97 -25.75 -25.80
N GLN A 890 39.19 -24.92 -25.09
CA GLN A 890 39.68 -23.89 -24.18
C GLN A 890 39.82 -24.37 -22.72
N MET A 891 39.40 -25.60 -22.41
CA MET A 891 39.59 -26.18 -21.07
C MET A 891 41.03 -26.63 -20.88
N VAL A 892 41.63 -26.29 -19.74
CA VAL A 892 42.93 -26.84 -19.32
C VAL A 892 42.71 -28.05 -18.43
N ASP A 893 43.56 -29.06 -18.58
CA ASP A 893 43.51 -30.34 -17.86
C ASP A 893 43.78 -30.23 -16.34
N TYR A 894 43.61 -29.10 -15.63
CA TYR A 894 43.80 -29.11 -14.17
C TYR A 894 42.96 -28.06 -13.41
N ILE A 895 42.13 -28.54 -12.47
CA ILE A 895 41.39 -27.73 -11.50
C ILE A 895 41.69 -28.27 -10.09
N PRO A 896 42.26 -27.48 -9.17
CA PRO A 896 42.55 -27.93 -7.81
C PRO A 896 41.30 -28.36 -7.04
N CYS A 897 41.33 -29.56 -6.46
CA CYS A 897 40.20 -30.17 -5.75
C CYS A 897 39.68 -29.38 -4.56
N ASP A 898 40.51 -28.56 -3.93
CA ASP A 898 40.15 -27.79 -2.73
C ASP A 898 39.24 -26.60 -3.05
N ILE A 899 39.27 -26.10 -4.29
CA ILE A 899 38.37 -25.03 -4.76
C ILE A 899 37.00 -25.59 -5.15
N LEU A 900 36.95 -26.81 -5.68
CA LEU A 900 35.72 -27.48 -6.07
C LEU A 900 34.78 -27.72 -4.87
N LYS A 901 35.34 -27.98 -3.67
CA LYS A 901 34.59 -28.16 -2.42
C LYS A 901 33.89 -26.89 -1.89
N HIS A 902 34.29 -25.71 -2.35
CA HIS A 902 33.75 -24.42 -1.89
C HIS A 902 32.80 -23.75 -2.90
N LEU A 903 32.56 -24.37 -4.06
CA LEU A 903 31.62 -23.87 -5.06
C LEU A 903 30.22 -24.41 -4.75
N SER A 904 29.27 -23.53 -4.41
CA SER A 904 27.85 -23.87 -4.20
C SER A 904 27.18 -24.62 -5.37
N ILE A 905 27.78 -24.58 -6.56
CA ILE A 905 27.38 -25.31 -7.76
C ILE A 905 27.64 -26.83 -7.64
N PHE A 906 28.62 -27.27 -6.84
CA PHE A 906 29.00 -28.68 -6.75
C PHE A 906 27.94 -29.57 -6.08
N ASP A 907 27.21 -29.06 -5.08
CA ASP A 907 26.07 -29.78 -4.49
C ASP A 907 24.94 -30.02 -5.51
N THR A 908 24.82 -29.16 -6.52
CA THR A 908 23.83 -29.30 -7.60
C THR A 908 24.33 -30.27 -8.67
N ILE A 909 25.62 -30.20 -9.04
CA ILE A 909 26.26 -31.07 -10.04
C ILE A 909 26.44 -32.51 -9.54
N SER A 910 26.67 -32.71 -8.23
CA SER A 910 26.88 -34.03 -7.60
C SER A 910 25.58 -34.80 -7.29
N SER A 911 24.41 -34.16 -7.43
CA SER A 911 23.10 -34.77 -7.15
C SER A 911 22.53 -35.65 -8.28
N THR A 912 23.21 -35.76 -9.41
CA THR A 912 22.87 -36.70 -10.50
C THR A 912 23.84 -37.89 -10.51
N PRO A 913 23.37 -39.15 -10.33
CA PRO A 913 24.24 -40.32 -10.12
C PRO A 913 25.23 -40.64 -11.25
N ASP A 914 24.94 -40.24 -12.49
CA ASP A 914 25.61 -40.82 -13.66
C ASP A 914 26.88 -40.14 -14.14
N LYS A 915 27.37 -39.04 -13.53
CA LYS A 915 28.54 -38.31 -14.08
C LYS A 915 29.55 -37.78 -13.07
N VAL A 916 29.80 -38.53 -12.01
CA VAL A 916 31.02 -38.34 -11.19
C VAL A 916 32.27 -38.87 -11.91
N SER A 917 32.14 -39.77 -12.91
CA SER A 917 33.31 -40.34 -13.61
C SER A 917 33.99 -39.40 -14.62
N ASP A 918 33.26 -38.45 -15.22
CA ASP A 918 33.84 -37.53 -16.23
C ASP A 918 34.71 -36.43 -15.60
N MET A 919 34.53 -36.10 -14.31
CA MET A 919 35.31 -35.08 -13.59
C MET A 919 36.38 -35.65 -12.64
N GLN A 920 36.39 -36.97 -12.40
CA GLN A 920 37.38 -37.64 -11.55
C GLN A 920 38.71 -37.98 -12.23
N ILE A 921 38.86 -37.74 -13.53
CA ILE A 921 40.12 -38.03 -14.24
C ILE A 921 41.28 -37.15 -13.74
N LEU A 922 40.99 -36.11 -12.95
CA LEU A 922 42.01 -35.18 -12.48
C LEU A 922 42.61 -35.40 -11.08
N VAL A 923 42.27 -36.51 -10.42
CA VAL A 923 42.66 -36.71 -9.01
C VAL A 923 43.84 -37.67 -8.81
N ASN A 924 44.31 -38.40 -9.83
CA ASN A 924 45.25 -39.51 -9.62
C ASN A 924 46.65 -39.38 -10.27
N GLN A 925 47.14 -38.18 -10.61
CA GLN A 925 48.52 -38.04 -11.15
C GLN A 925 49.38 -36.93 -10.53
N SER A 926 49.17 -36.60 -9.26
CA SER A 926 50.07 -35.68 -8.52
C SER A 926 50.65 -36.26 -7.23
N ASN A 927 50.79 -37.60 -7.17
CA ASN A 927 51.47 -38.29 -6.07
C ASN A 927 52.62 -39.20 -6.53
N LEU A 928 53.25 -38.92 -7.67
CA LEU A 928 54.50 -39.57 -8.12
C LEU A 928 55.27 -38.68 -9.11
N GLN A 929 55.87 -37.60 -8.60
CA GLN A 929 57.24 -37.09 -8.85
C GLN A 929 57.36 -35.62 -8.45
#